data_AF-A0A3A8JEA1-F1
#
_entry.id   AF-A0A3A8JEA1-F1
#
_cell.length_a   1.000
_cell.length_b   1.000
_cell.length_c   1.000
_cell.angle_alpha   90.00
_cell.angle_beta   90.00
_cell.angle_gamma   90.00
#
_symmetry.space_group_name_H-M   'P 1'
#
loop_
_entity.id
_entity.type
_entity.pdbx_description
1 polymer ?
#
loop_
_entity_poly.entity_id
_entity_poly.type
_entity_poly.pdbx_seq_one_letter_code
_entity_poly.pdbx_strand_id
1 'polypeptide(L)'
;MLSASGLLGACSDTTSTAGAAGLSGTYDVVLSNQLVFVTSQDRDELRVLDLERSPREFLPAPNPLEPLAIPVIARPDSLTRDVGYNEKGEDVSGPYIYARSSGGRDISVVAADPARLNEVTRLSTGQLITAFTAHGPVSKGAPSVLFYALQTRPESAEQRCGPFGGGVVMRQDLPGPENFDAAALPPALPVFCLRPADTVLSMISLPAKVGVTESLVLAIRNVTGTSRLVRAVADGGSVEIPYKRPRPVPFSVPDYTDLVDIPARFVTTHPTFIPSSGQENDRVPAGRYVYAVLDELTCVSADCAGVIALDNGPGPALSEAPVLARDVSGAPMLTLRPTTGLPTGFTLRPDLEVRQVLADGSVRTPRVPLLGIMPASNGEITLFRADEQREFNLDRVPVPNKDPETVEARASVVVDLRDGNEISRADTFQGITVNEMGADQKRCPQNLDVTNATAYLCDATLPSGTYRFVFRGVLPGLLDLTRDLSVEDPPFLVETSLATSRGVIPGDSIVLANAAGACEQGIKILRLEDQGDGRTRLFPDLGDTDTNTALTNCATYPNFSVRAGETPKPYVLYAGGETSDAYLQRLAVGEAYTVSSQLDYYYHPDTFDLGRLPPVPVPTFPTAPLTLTLTATFGDKERLNPGDRYVVGLLPRFRRFLFKVDTSSTSNLAAYTLPGTVVATNVGAGDAASSLAYIAYPSADGLLQIALEQITDNAENLQFVRAFQ
;
A
#
# COMPACT_ATOMS: atom_id res chain seq x y z
N MET A 1 75.91 -27.83 -10.60
CA MET A 1 75.58 -27.05 -9.40
C MET A 1 74.09 -27.15 -9.15
N LEU A 2 73.71 -27.41 -7.90
CA LEU A 2 72.37 -27.37 -7.26
C LEU A 2 71.57 -26.12 -7.69
N SER A 3 70.22 -25.99 -7.64
CA SER A 3 69.13 -26.70 -6.96
C SER A 3 67.78 -26.04 -7.30
N ALA A 4 66.69 -26.79 -7.07
CA ALA A 4 65.36 -26.35 -6.59
C ALA A 4 64.37 -25.69 -7.56
N SER A 5 63.46 -26.53 -8.06
CA SER A 5 62.09 -26.19 -8.42
C SER A 5 61.32 -25.69 -7.19
N GLY A 6 60.90 -24.43 -7.18
CA GLY A 6 59.99 -23.86 -6.20
C GLY A 6 58.56 -23.87 -6.72
N LEU A 7 57.73 -24.75 -6.16
CA LEU A 7 56.27 -24.60 -6.14
C LEU A 7 55.93 -23.30 -5.42
N LEU A 8 55.41 -22.30 -6.15
CA LEU A 8 54.62 -21.23 -5.55
C LEU A 8 53.18 -21.45 -6.01
N GLY A 9 52.38 -21.94 -5.05
CA GLY A 9 50.94 -22.08 -5.20
C GLY A 9 50.33 -20.72 -5.53
N ALA A 10 49.58 -20.69 -6.62
CA ALA A 10 48.55 -19.67 -6.81
C ALA A 10 47.50 -19.91 -5.71
N CYS A 11 47.57 -19.13 -4.63
CA CYS A 11 46.38 -18.87 -3.83
C CYS A 11 45.37 -18.27 -4.80
N SER A 12 44.27 -19.00 -5.03
CA SER A 12 43.06 -18.44 -5.59
C SER A 12 42.60 -17.32 -4.65
N ASP A 13 43.01 -16.09 -4.93
CA ASP A 13 42.31 -14.92 -4.42
C ASP A 13 40.88 -15.01 -4.96
N THR A 14 39.97 -15.54 -4.13
CA THR A 14 38.55 -15.28 -4.28
C THR A 14 38.37 -13.79 -4.06
N THR A 15 38.46 -13.02 -5.14
CA THR A 15 38.00 -11.62 -5.18
C THR A 15 36.59 -11.61 -4.61
N SER A 16 36.48 -11.15 -3.37
CA SER A 16 35.25 -11.04 -2.61
C SER A 16 34.23 -10.26 -3.44
N THR A 17 33.22 -10.93 -3.99
CA THR A 17 31.98 -10.31 -4.47
C THR A 17 31.14 -9.86 -3.29
N ALA A 18 31.71 -9.02 -2.41
CA ALA A 18 30.87 -8.20 -1.56
C ALA A 18 30.12 -7.24 -2.49
N GLY A 19 28.79 -7.17 -2.37
CA GLY A 19 27.99 -6.23 -3.15
C GLY A 19 28.34 -4.78 -2.83
N ALA A 20 27.56 -3.84 -3.36
CA ALA A 20 27.80 -2.40 -3.17
C ALA A 20 27.89 -1.98 -1.69
N ALA A 21 27.36 -2.81 -0.78
CA ALA A 21 27.28 -2.55 0.65
C ALA A 21 27.95 -3.63 1.53
N GLY A 22 28.98 -4.34 1.06
CA GLY A 22 29.84 -5.15 1.93
C GLY A 22 29.27 -6.50 2.41
N LEU A 23 27.94 -6.64 2.48
CA LEU A 23 27.23 -7.92 2.61
C LEU A 23 27.15 -8.60 1.24
N SER A 24 26.79 -9.88 1.24
CA SER A 24 26.63 -10.66 0.00
C SER A 24 25.37 -11.51 0.11
N GLY A 25 24.35 -11.19 -0.69
CA GLY A 25 23.04 -11.83 -0.66
C GLY A 25 22.27 -11.56 0.63
N THR A 26 21.92 -10.30 0.89
CA THR A 26 21.12 -9.90 2.07
C THR A 26 19.62 -10.00 1.79
N TYR A 27 18.95 -10.95 2.44
CA TYR A 27 17.54 -11.26 2.17
C TYR A 27 16.62 -11.04 3.36
N ASP A 28 17.09 -11.32 4.57
CA ASP A 28 16.26 -11.23 5.76
C ASP A 28 16.96 -10.55 6.93
N VAL A 29 16.16 -9.93 7.80
CA VAL A 29 16.58 -9.20 8.99
C VAL A 29 15.63 -9.46 10.15
N VAL A 30 16.18 -9.73 11.34
CA VAL A 30 15.40 -9.86 12.59
C VAL A 30 16.05 -9.05 13.72
N LEU A 31 15.21 -8.53 14.61
CA LEU A 31 15.63 -7.77 15.79
C LEU A 31 15.45 -8.62 17.04
N SER A 32 16.49 -8.79 17.85
CA SER A 32 16.44 -9.45 19.16
C SER A 32 17.34 -8.72 20.14
N ASN A 33 16.84 -8.34 21.33
CA ASN A 33 17.63 -7.66 22.38
C ASN A 33 18.51 -6.50 21.88
N GLN A 34 17.95 -5.56 21.09
CA GLN A 34 18.70 -4.43 20.50
C GLN A 34 19.89 -4.86 19.59
N LEU A 35 19.89 -6.11 19.12
CA LEU A 35 20.76 -6.60 18.07
C LEU A 35 19.94 -6.86 16.80
N VAL A 36 20.47 -6.38 15.67
CA VAL A 36 19.88 -6.64 14.34
C VAL A 36 20.71 -7.71 13.64
N PHE A 37 20.11 -8.88 13.43
CA PHE A 37 20.71 -10.00 12.72
C PHE A 37 20.30 -9.93 11.25
N VAL A 38 21.27 -10.06 10.34
CA VAL A 38 21.08 -9.95 8.89
C VAL A 38 21.71 -11.15 8.20
N THR A 39 21.03 -11.71 7.21
CA THR A 39 21.60 -12.79 6.39
C THR A 39 22.68 -12.29 5.42
N SER A 40 23.70 -13.12 5.20
CA SER A 40 24.59 -13.01 4.05
C SER A 40 24.69 -14.38 3.37
N GLN A 41 23.94 -14.55 2.28
CA GLN A 41 23.83 -15.82 1.56
C GLN A 41 25.15 -16.32 1.00
N ASP A 42 25.92 -15.51 0.28
CA ASP A 42 27.11 -16.04 -0.42
C ASP A 42 28.29 -16.32 0.50
N ARG A 43 28.19 -15.90 1.77
CA ARG A 43 29.19 -16.15 2.81
C ARG A 43 28.73 -17.15 3.86
N ASP A 44 27.52 -17.71 3.71
CA ASP A 44 26.97 -18.71 4.62
C ASP A 44 26.99 -18.25 6.10
N GLU A 45 26.69 -16.97 6.35
CA GLU A 45 26.88 -16.33 7.66
C GLU A 45 25.73 -15.37 8.03
N LEU A 46 25.63 -15.06 9.33
CA LEU A 46 24.82 -13.97 9.86
C LEU A 46 25.71 -12.83 10.35
N ARG A 47 25.33 -11.60 10.02
CA ARG A 47 25.96 -10.36 10.50
C ARG A 47 25.09 -9.76 11.60
N VAL A 48 25.72 -9.23 12.64
CA VAL A 48 25.01 -8.71 13.82
C VAL A 48 25.37 -7.25 14.04
N LEU A 49 24.39 -6.36 13.96
CA LEU A 49 24.56 -4.94 14.24
C LEU A 49 24.05 -4.65 15.66
N ASP A 50 24.94 -4.10 16.50
CA ASP A 50 24.61 -3.68 17.86
C ASP A 50 24.07 -2.24 17.85
N LEU A 51 22.80 -2.08 18.25
CA LEU A 51 22.13 -0.79 18.19
C LEU A 51 22.55 0.15 19.33
N GLU A 52 23.11 -0.39 20.42
CA GLU A 52 23.52 0.38 21.60
C GLU A 52 24.94 0.97 21.45
N ARG A 53 25.73 0.49 20.49
CA ARG A 53 27.05 1.04 20.20
C ARG A 53 26.99 2.37 19.45
N SER A 54 27.97 3.22 19.75
CA SER A 54 28.18 4.50 19.05
C SER A 54 29.67 4.65 18.67
N PRO A 55 30.03 4.63 17.38
CA PRO A 55 29.15 4.42 16.22
C PRO A 55 28.57 2.99 16.18
N ARG A 56 27.36 2.85 15.61
CA ARG A 56 26.79 1.54 15.28
C ARG A 56 27.64 0.88 14.20
N GLU A 57 28.09 -0.34 14.46
CA GLU A 57 28.97 -1.15 13.61
C GLU A 57 28.64 -2.64 13.80
N PHE A 58 28.95 -3.46 12.80
CA PHE A 58 28.79 -4.91 12.92
C PHE A 58 29.73 -5.47 14.00
N LEU A 59 29.20 -6.36 14.84
CA LEU A 59 29.95 -7.00 15.91
C LEU A 59 30.97 -8.00 15.36
N PRO A 60 32.20 -8.03 15.92
CA PRO A 60 33.11 -9.14 15.69
C PRO A 60 32.52 -10.44 16.24
N ALA A 61 32.73 -11.54 15.52
CA ALA A 61 32.43 -12.86 16.05
C ALA A 61 33.23 -13.09 17.35
N PRO A 62 32.71 -13.85 18.33
CA PRO A 62 33.44 -14.16 19.56
C PRO A 62 34.78 -14.89 19.34
N ASN A 63 35.02 -15.43 18.15
CA ASN A 63 36.26 -16.13 17.78
C ASN A 63 37.20 -15.22 16.97
N PRO A 64 38.40 -14.88 17.47
CA PRO A 64 39.35 -13.98 16.80
C PRO A 64 39.96 -14.52 15.50
N LEU A 65 39.63 -15.75 15.10
CA LEU A 65 40.10 -16.38 13.86
C LEU A 65 39.09 -16.36 12.71
N GLU A 66 37.85 -15.93 12.97
CA GLU A 66 36.79 -15.83 11.95
C GLU A 66 36.41 -14.36 11.71
N PRO A 67 36.05 -13.98 10.47
CA PRO A 67 35.58 -12.63 10.16
C PRO A 67 34.32 -12.27 10.98
N LEU A 68 33.99 -10.98 11.09
CA LEU A 68 32.96 -10.35 11.94
C LEU A 68 31.50 -10.89 11.75
N ALA A 69 31.26 -12.19 11.85
CA ALA A 69 30.04 -12.88 11.46
C ALA A 69 29.88 -14.24 12.14
N ILE A 70 28.65 -14.74 12.20
CA ILE A 70 28.30 -16.04 12.75
C ILE A 70 28.12 -17.03 11.59
N PRO A 71 29.00 -18.03 11.40
CA PRO A 71 28.79 -19.06 10.39
C PRO A 71 27.49 -19.83 10.66
N VAL A 72 26.72 -20.11 9.60
CA VAL A 72 25.47 -20.87 9.67
C VAL A 72 25.39 -21.85 8.50
N ILE A 73 24.21 -22.42 8.26
CA ILE A 73 23.91 -23.20 7.05
C ILE A 73 24.25 -22.45 5.76
N ALA A 74 24.41 -23.19 4.68
CA ALA A 74 24.67 -22.60 3.37
C ALA A 74 23.49 -21.76 2.87
N ARG A 75 23.79 -20.57 2.34
CA ARG A 75 22.87 -19.60 1.73
C ARG A 75 21.63 -19.28 2.59
N PRO A 76 21.80 -18.76 3.82
CA PRO A 76 20.67 -18.42 4.68
C PRO A 76 19.83 -17.31 4.06
N ASP A 77 18.53 -17.52 3.92
CA ASP A 77 17.63 -16.58 3.23
C ASP A 77 16.43 -16.14 4.05
N SER A 78 16.20 -16.79 5.19
CA SER A 78 15.09 -16.45 6.07
C SER A 78 15.50 -16.66 7.51
N LEU A 79 15.02 -15.76 8.37
CA LEU A 79 15.29 -15.70 9.79
C LEU A 79 13.97 -15.71 10.58
N THR A 80 13.97 -16.37 11.73
CA THR A 80 13.00 -16.11 12.80
C THR A 80 13.75 -16.01 14.11
N ARG A 81 13.09 -15.50 15.14
CA ARG A 81 13.61 -15.47 16.50
C ARG A 81 12.63 -16.08 17.47
N ASP A 82 13.12 -16.33 18.68
CA ASP A 82 12.25 -16.54 19.82
C ASP A 82 11.45 -15.25 20.12
N VAL A 83 10.13 -15.38 20.03
CA VAL A 83 9.18 -14.34 20.44
C VAL A 83 8.51 -14.79 21.73
N GLY A 84 8.68 -14.01 22.80
CA GLY A 84 7.98 -14.17 24.07
C GLY A 84 7.12 -12.95 24.39
N TYR A 85 6.22 -13.09 25.36
CA TYR A 85 5.41 -11.99 25.86
C TYR A 85 5.47 -11.99 27.39
N ASN A 86 5.76 -10.83 28.00
CA ASN A 86 5.70 -10.70 29.45
C ASN A 86 4.25 -10.59 29.97
N GLU A 87 4.07 -10.44 31.28
CA GLU A 87 2.74 -10.30 31.90
C GLU A 87 1.93 -9.10 31.39
N LYS A 88 2.59 -8.08 30.84
CA LYS A 88 1.95 -6.91 30.20
C LYS A 88 1.66 -7.12 28.72
N GLY A 89 2.10 -8.25 28.15
CA GLY A 89 2.05 -8.58 26.74
C GLY A 89 3.04 -7.79 25.87
N GLU A 90 4.08 -7.23 26.47
CA GLU A 90 5.20 -6.63 25.74
C GLU A 90 6.08 -7.75 25.17
N ASP A 91 6.60 -7.53 23.96
CA ASP A 91 7.49 -8.46 23.26
C ASP A 91 8.83 -8.59 24.00
N VAL A 92 9.17 -9.82 24.37
CA VAL A 92 10.43 -10.19 25.03
C VAL A 92 11.19 -11.11 24.08
N SER A 93 12.43 -10.74 23.78
CA SER A 93 13.31 -11.58 22.97
C SER A 93 13.78 -12.79 23.76
N GLY A 94 13.73 -13.97 23.16
CA GLY A 94 14.31 -15.19 23.74
C GLY A 94 15.79 -15.40 23.38
N PRO A 95 16.36 -16.54 23.79
CA PRO A 95 17.78 -16.81 23.65
C PRO A 95 18.23 -17.17 22.24
N TYR A 96 17.34 -17.46 21.29
CA TYR A 96 17.73 -17.97 19.97
C TYR A 96 17.23 -17.15 18.78
N ILE A 97 18.08 -17.12 17.75
CA ILE A 97 17.78 -16.81 16.36
C ILE A 97 17.88 -18.11 15.56
N TYR A 98 17.05 -18.25 14.53
CA TYR A 98 17.04 -19.41 13.66
C TYR A 98 17.22 -18.96 12.22
N ALA A 99 18.08 -19.66 11.48
CA ALA A 99 18.29 -19.42 10.06
C ALA A 99 17.95 -20.67 9.25
N ARG A 100 17.22 -20.48 8.15
CA ARG A 100 16.99 -21.50 7.12
C ARG A 100 17.42 -20.98 5.75
N SER A 101 17.54 -21.89 4.79
CA SER A 101 17.68 -21.59 3.37
C SER A 101 16.48 -22.14 2.59
N SER A 102 16.06 -21.45 1.53
CA SER A 102 15.04 -21.96 0.61
C SER A 102 15.52 -23.24 -0.05
N GLY A 103 14.67 -24.27 -0.03
CA GLY A 103 15.04 -25.61 -0.47
C GLY A 103 16.00 -26.35 0.47
N GLY A 104 16.33 -25.77 1.63
CA GLY A 104 17.14 -26.38 2.67
C GLY A 104 16.40 -27.43 3.50
N ARG A 105 17.17 -28.28 4.18
CA ARG A 105 16.68 -29.32 5.11
C ARG A 105 17.17 -29.15 6.53
N ASP A 106 18.01 -28.13 6.73
CA ASP A 106 18.67 -27.84 7.99
C ASP A 106 18.24 -26.47 8.51
N ILE A 107 18.19 -26.32 9.84
CA ILE A 107 17.99 -25.05 10.53
C ILE A 107 19.19 -24.81 11.43
N SER A 108 19.89 -23.69 11.24
CA SER A 108 20.90 -23.22 12.20
C SER A 108 20.21 -22.59 13.39
N VAL A 109 20.58 -23.01 14.60
CA VAL A 109 20.14 -22.40 15.86
C VAL A 109 21.31 -21.58 16.39
N VAL A 110 21.11 -20.27 16.51
CA VAL A 110 22.13 -19.28 16.87
C VAL A 110 21.76 -18.65 18.20
N ALA A 111 22.70 -18.61 19.14
CA ALA A 111 22.49 -17.89 20.39
C ALA A 111 22.44 -16.37 20.14
N ALA A 112 21.47 -15.70 20.76
CA ALA A 112 21.14 -14.29 20.56
C ALA A 112 21.71 -13.37 21.65
N ASP A 113 22.49 -13.91 22.59
CA ASP A 113 23.14 -13.12 23.64
C ASP A 113 24.41 -12.44 23.06
N PRO A 114 24.62 -11.13 23.25
CA PRO A 114 25.85 -10.45 22.84
C PRO A 114 27.14 -11.12 23.32
N ALA A 115 27.12 -11.77 24.48
CA ALA A 115 28.27 -12.50 25.02
C ALA A 115 28.50 -13.87 24.34
N ARG A 116 27.50 -14.38 23.61
CA ARG A 116 27.49 -15.71 23.00
C ARG A 116 26.76 -15.67 21.66
N LEU A 117 27.43 -15.08 20.67
CA LEU A 117 26.97 -15.01 19.29
C LEU A 117 27.59 -16.15 18.46
N ASN A 118 27.04 -17.37 18.58
CA ASN A 118 27.50 -18.53 17.83
C ASN A 118 26.36 -19.50 17.46
N GLU A 119 26.56 -20.32 16.42
CA GLU A 119 25.69 -21.46 16.11
C GLU A 119 25.85 -22.50 17.25
N VAL A 120 24.77 -22.72 18.02
CA VAL A 120 24.77 -23.70 19.11
C VAL A 120 24.47 -25.11 18.62
N THR A 121 23.69 -25.23 17.53
CA THR A 121 23.40 -26.51 16.88
C THR A 121 22.84 -26.30 15.49
N ARG A 122 22.81 -27.39 14.73
CA ARG A 122 22.14 -27.50 13.44
C ARG A 122 21.12 -28.62 13.48
N LEU A 123 19.85 -28.27 13.25
CA LEU A 123 18.74 -29.22 13.26
C LEU A 123 18.55 -29.76 11.83
N SER A 124 18.94 -31.01 11.61
CA SER A 124 18.65 -31.71 10.35
C SER A 124 17.27 -32.33 10.39
N THR A 125 16.35 -31.80 9.59
CA THR A 125 14.95 -32.27 9.54
C THR A 125 14.76 -33.43 8.55
N GLY A 126 15.74 -33.67 7.67
CA GLY A 126 15.71 -34.70 6.63
C GLY A 126 14.77 -34.41 5.46
N GLN A 127 13.91 -33.41 5.57
CA GLN A 127 12.90 -33.02 4.58
C GLN A 127 13.01 -31.52 4.26
N LEU A 128 12.37 -31.06 3.18
CA LEU A 128 12.44 -29.65 2.79
C LEU A 128 11.64 -28.78 3.77
N ILE A 129 12.26 -27.73 4.28
CA ILE A 129 11.64 -26.77 5.20
C ILE A 129 11.01 -25.63 4.39
N THR A 130 9.77 -25.27 4.71
CA THR A 130 8.96 -24.33 3.93
C THR A 130 8.66 -23.04 4.69
N ALA A 131 8.41 -23.14 5.99
CA ALA A 131 8.22 -22.02 6.90
C ALA A 131 8.59 -22.42 8.33
N PHE A 132 8.81 -21.45 9.20
CA PHE A 132 9.22 -21.64 10.59
C PHE A 132 8.91 -20.40 11.43
N THR A 133 8.66 -20.60 12.72
CA THR A 133 8.45 -19.55 13.74
C THR A 133 8.89 -20.13 15.07
N ALA A 134 9.25 -19.28 16.03
CA ALA A 134 9.65 -19.76 17.35
C ALA A 134 9.02 -18.94 18.48
N HIS A 135 8.73 -19.64 19.56
CA HIS A 135 8.24 -19.08 20.81
C HIS A 135 9.36 -19.15 21.85
N GLY A 136 9.62 -18.04 22.53
CA GLY A 136 10.63 -17.98 23.59
C GLY A 136 10.22 -18.75 24.86
N PRO A 137 11.11 -18.87 25.85
CA PRO A 137 10.78 -19.51 27.12
C PRO A 137 9.61 -18.82 27.83
N VAL A 138 8.58 -19.56 28.22
CA VAL A 138 7.42 -19.04 28.98
C VAL A 138 7.78 -18.63 30.42
N SER A 139 8.87 -19.16 30.95
CA SER A 139 9.39 -18.86 32.28
C SER A 139 10.89 -19.19 32.35
N LYS A 140 11.56 -18.71 33.39
CA LYS A 140 13.00 -18.97 33.58
C LYS A 140 13.25 -20.48 33.68
N GLY A 141 14.07 -21.00 32.77
CA GLY A 141 14.41 -22.44 32.70
C GLY A 141 13.45 -23.29 31.86
N ALA A 142 12.37 -22.71 31.34
CA ALA A 142 11.56 -23.38 30.31
C ALA A 142 12.32 -23.42 28.96
N PRO A 143 12.06 -24.41 28.10
CA PRO A 143 12.66 -24.45 26.77
C PRO A 143 12.06 -23.39 25.84
N SER A 144 12.84 -22.96 24.86
CA SER A 144 12.32 -22.32 23.64
C SER A 144 11.64 -23.39 22.78
N VAL A 145 10.62 -23.00 22.00
CA VAL A 145 9.86 -23.91 21.15
C VAL A 145 9.95 -23.44 19.70
N LEU A 146 10.61 -24.23 18.84
CA LEU A 146 10.69 -23.99 17.42
C LEU A 146 9.60 -24.78 16.68
N PHE A 147 8.81 -24.09 15.88
CA PHE A 147 7.87 -24.69 14.94
C PHE A 147 8.41 -24.57 13.51
N TYR A 148 8.33 -25.64 12.73
CA TYR A 148 8.77 -25.64 11.34
C TYR A 148 7.90 -26.54 10.48
N ALA A 149 7.56 -26.08 9.28
CA ALA A 149 6.77 -26.82 8.30
C ALA A 149 7.67 -27.54 7.30
N LEU A 150 7.38 -28.80 7.08
CA LEU A 150 8.04 -29.67 6.12
C LEU A 150 7.13 -29.91 4.91
N GLN A 151 7.70 -29.80 3.71
CA GLN A 151 6.99 -30.09 2.45
C GLN A 151 6.51 -31.54 2.39
N THR A 152 7.33 -32.44 2.93
CA THR A 152 7.13 -33.89 2.94
C THR A 152 7.24 -34.38 4.37
N ARG A 153 6.35 -35.29 4.73
CA ARG A 153 6.28 -35.84 6.09
C ARG A 153 7.46 -36.79 6.38
N PRO A 154 8.11 -36.69 7.54
CA PRO A 154 9.09 -37.68 8.01
C PRO A 154 8.42 -38.93 8.59
N GLU A 155 9.15 -40.04 8.65
CA GLU A 155 8.66 -41.33 9.18
C GLU A 155 8.08 -41.22 10.61
N SER A 156 8.64 -40.34 11.43
CA SER A 156 8.18 -40.11 12.81
C SER A 156 6.76 -39.55 12.90
N ALA A 157 6.24 -38.94 11.82
CA ALA A 157 4.92 -38.33 11.79
C ALA A 157 3.83 -39.20 11.13
N GLU A 158 4.17 -40.37 10.59
CA GLU A 158 3.22 -41.22 9.86
C GLU A 158 2.07 -41.73 10.73
N GLN A 159 2.37 -42.08 11.98
CA GLN A 159 1.38 -42.61 12.91
C GLN A 159 0.28 -41.59 13.25
N ARG A 160 0.57 -40.29 13.12
CA ARG A 160 -0.36 -39.21 13.48
C ARG A 160 -1.09 -38.62 12.27
N CYS A 161 -0.43 -38.48 11.14
CA CYS A 161 -0.99 -37.82 9.96
C CYS A 161 -1.71 -38.76 8.96
N GLY A 162 -1.94 -40.03 9.30
CA GLY A 162 -2.71 -40.98 8.48
C GLY A 162 -2.02 -41.41 7.17
N PRO A 163 -2.69 -42.12 6.24
CA PRO A 163 -2.04 -42.69 5.04
C PRO A 163 -1.84 -41.71 3.87
N PHE A 164 -2.28 -40.44 3.98
CA PHE A 164 -2.24 -39.47 2.89
C PHE A 164 -0.96 -38.61 2.93
N GLY A 165 -0.26 -38.51 1.78
CA GLY A 165 1.10 -37.97 1.65
C GLY A 165 1.25 -36.45 1.59
N GLY A 166 0.67 -35.72 2.56
CA GLY A 166 0.90 -34.28 2.72
C GLY A 166 2.16 -33.93 3.52
N GLY A 167 2.47 -32.64 3.60
CA GLY A 167 3.49 -32.11 4.51
C GLY A 167 3.02 -32.03 5.97
N VAL A 168 3.87 -31.51 6.86
CA VAL A 168 3.58 -31.48 8.31
C VAL A 168 4.26 -30.31 9.00
N VAL A 169 3.63 -29.73 10.01
CA VAL A 169 4.26 -28.81 10.96
C VAL A 169 4.77 -29.60 12.15
N MET A 170 6.04 -29.43 12.46
CA MET A 170 6.75 -30.06 13.57
C MET A 170 7.04 -29.04 14.66
N ARG A 171 7.17 -29.53 15.89
CA ARG A 171 7.54 -28.79 17.09
C ARG A 171 8.81 -29.38 17.69
N GLN A 172 9.80 -28.55 17.97
CA GLN A 172 11.07 -28.92 18.58
C GLN A 172 11.30 -28.07 19.84
N ASP A 173 11.44 -28.71 20.99
CA ASP A 173 11.85 -28.03 22.22
C ASP A 173 13.37 -27.89 22.25
N LEU A 174 13.83 -26.71 22.64
CA LEU A 174 15.24 -26.33 22.71
C LEU A 174 15.56 -25.82 24.13
N PRO A 175 16.45 -26.50 24.88
CA PRO A 175 16.91 -26.03 26.19
C PRO A 175 17.57 -24.65 26.11
N GLY A 176 17.71 -23.97 27.25
CA GLY A 176 18.49 -22.72 27.33
C GLY A 176 19.96 -22.91 26.90
N PRO A 177 20.61 -21.87 26.36
CA PRO A 177 21.92 -21.97 25.71
C PRO A 177 23.01 -22.49 26.66
N GLU A 178 22.95 -22.14 27.94
CA GLU A 178 23.88 -22.58 28.99
C GLU A 178 23.87 -24.10 29.23
N ASN A 179 22.76 -24.79 28.93
CA ASN A 179 22.61 -26.23 29.13
C ASN A 179 22.40 -26.99 27.81
N PHE A 180 22.82 -26.40 26.69
CA PHE A 180 22.56 -26.97 25.38
C PHE A 180 23.44 -28.19 25.11
N ASP A 181 22.82 -29.37 25.01
CA ASP A 181 23.43 -30.59 24.50
C ASP A 181 22.60 -31.10 23.30
N ALA A 182 23.19 -31.01 22.10
CA ALA A 182 22.55 -31.43 20.86
C ALA A 182 22.16 -32.92 20.86
N ALA A 183 22.91 -33.77 21.57
CA ALA A 183 22.64 -35.21 21.65
C ALA A 183 21.47 -35.53 22.59
N ALA A 184 21.12 -34.62 23.49
CA ALA A 184 20.05 -34.77 24.47
C ALA A 184 18.73 -34.09 24.05
N LEU A 185 18.65 -33.57 22.82
CA LEU A 185 17.44 -32.90 22.34
C LEU A 185 16.24 -33.86 22.31
N PRO A 186 15.07 -33.44 22.82
CA PRO A 186 13.86 -34.24 22.71
C PRO A 186 13.48 -34.41 21.23
N PRO A 187 12.86 -35.55 20.85
CA PRO A 187 12.45 -35.76 19.47
C PRO A 187 11.37 -34.75 19.05
N ALA A 188 11.48 -34.23 17.83
CA ALA A 188 10.46 -33.36 17.26
C ALA A 188 9.09 -34.04 17.16
N LEU A 189 8.02 -33.30 17.49
CA LEU A 189 6.66 -33.79 17.52
C LEU A 189 5.81 -33.18 16.40
N PRO A 190 5.02 -33.94 15.64
CA PRO A 190 4.10 -33.38 14.65
C PRO A 190 2.93 -32.67 15.35
N VAL A 191 2.63 -31.42 14.96
CA VAL A 191 1.54 -30.61 15.55
C VAL A 191 0.39 -30.34 14.59
N PHE A 192 0.64 -30.24 13.29
CA PHE A 192 -0.39 -30.01 12.28
C PHE A 192 -0.07 -30.75 10.98
N CYS A 193 -1.04 -31.45 10.40
CA CYS A 193 -0.86 -32.23 9.17
C CYS A 193 -1.47 -31.50 7.98
N LEU A 194 -0.71 -31.33 6.90
CA LEU A 194 -1.15 -30.67 5.68
C LEU A 194 -1.85 -31.66 4.75
N ARG A 195 -2.76 -31.18 3.89
CA ARG A 195 -3.31 -31.97 2.78
C ARG A 195 -2.23 -32.23 1.73
N PRO A 196 -2.43 -33.26 0.87
CA PRO A 196 -1.58 -33.44 -0.29
C PRO A 196 -1.46 -32.15 -1.10
N ALA A 197 -0.24 -31.77 -1.44
CA ALA A 197 0.11 -30.59 -2.22
C ALA A 197 -0.15 -29.21 -1.57
N ASP A 198 -0.47 -29.18 -0.27
CA ASP A 198 -0.41 -27.95 0.53
C ASP A 198 1.04 -27.65 0.95
N THR A 199 1.40 -26.37 0.97
CA THR A 199 2.71 -25.86 1.41
C THR A 199 2.49 -24.67 2.33
N VAL A 200 3.18 -24.63 3.47
CA VAL A 200 3.11 -23.46 4.37
C VAL A 200 4.07 -22.39 3.85
N LEU A 201 3.55 -21.21 3.56
CA LEU A 201 4.34 -20.06 3.09
C LEU A 201 4.90 -19.24 4.26
N SER A 202 4.09 -19.06 5.30
CA SER A 202 4.45 -18.28 6.48
C SER A 202 3.69 -18.81 7.69
N MET A 203 4.29 -18.68 8.87
CA MET A 203 3.64 -19.05 10.12
C MET A 203 4.05 -18.10 11.24
N ILE A 204 3.17 -17.92 12.21
CA ILE A 204 3.45 -17.16 13.43
C ILE A 204 2.87 -17.87 14.64
N SER A 205 3.55 -17.72 15.78
CA SER A 205 3.01 -18.07 17.09
C SER A 205 2.27 -16.89 17.70
N LEU A 206 1.08 -17.16 18.24
CA LEU A 206 0.32 -16.19 19.02
C LEU A 206 0.66 -16.33 20.51
N PRO A 207 0.49 -15.28 21.32
CA PRO A 207 0.61 -15.36 22.77
C PRO A 207 -0.30 -16.46 23.35
N ALA A 208 0.19 -17.16 24.38
CA ALA A 208 -0.60 -18.14 25.12
C ALA A 208 -1.84 -17.48 25.77
N LYS A 209 -2.97 -18.18 25.76
CA LYS A 209 -4.23 -17.73 26.40
C LYS A 209 -4.69 -18.75 27.45
N VAL A 210 -5.61 -18.35 28.33
CA VAL A 210 -6.14 -19.25 29.36
C VAL A 210 -6.80 -20.48 28.70
N GLY A 211 -6.32 -21.68 29.02
CA GLY A 211 -6.79 -22.94 28.43
C GLY A 211 -6.08 -23.35 27.14
N VAL A 212 -5.21 -22.50 26.58
CA VAL A 212 -4.49 -22.73 25.32
C VAL A 212 -2.99 -22.65 25.59
N THR A 213 -2.28 -23.77 25.45
CA THR A 213 -0.83 -23.78 25.70
C THR A 213 -0.04 -23.22 24.53
N GLU A 214 -0.48 -23.47 23.30
CA GLU A 214 0.20 -23.03 22.07
C GLU A 214 -0.85 -22.70 20.99
N SER A 215 -0.64 -21.61 20.23
CA SER A 215 -1.49 -21.26 19.10
C SER A 215 -0.65 -20.76 17.93
N LEU A 216 -0.91 -21.29 16.74
CA LEU A 216 -0.23 -20.96 15.50
C LEU A 216 -1.24 -20.45 14.47
N VAL A 217 -0.79 -19.50 13.65
CA VAL A 217 -1.48 -19.11 12.41
C VAL A 217 -0.56 -19.42 11.23
N LEU A 218 -1.12 -20.07 10.22
CA LEU A 218 -0.43 -20.65 9.08
C LEU A 218 -1.03 -20.07 7.79
N ALA A 219 -0.19 -19.46 6.96
CA ALA A 219 -0.52 -19.13 5.58
C ALA A 219 -0.15 -20.33 4.68
N ILE A 220 -1.13 -20.95 4.04
CA ILE A 220 -0.96 -22.18 3.26
C ILE A 220 -1.32 -21.91 1.80
N ARG A 221 -0.51 -22.41 0.87
CA ARG A 221 -0.81 -22.43 -0.56
C ARG A 221 -0.86 -23.86 -1.08
N ASN A 222 -1.89 -24.17 -1.85
CA ASN A 222 -1.98 -25.40 -2.62
C ASN A 222 -1.32 -25.24 -4.00
N VAL A 223 -0.73 -26.30 -4.55
CA VAL A 223 -0.16 -26.29 -5.92
C VAL A 223 -1.16 -25.90 -7.01
N THR A 224 -2.46 -26.07 -6.78
CA THR A 224 -3.51 -25.62 -7.72
C THR A 224 -3.72 -24.11 -7.73
N GLY A 225 -3.01 -23.36 -6.87
CA GLY A 225 -3.06 -21.91 -6.80
C GLY A 225 -4.09 -21.36 -5.81
N THR A 226 -4.63 -22.18 -4.89
CA THR A 226 -5.50 -21.68 -3.81
C THR A 226 -4.68 -21.40 -2.55
N SER A 227 -4.76 -20.19 -2.01
CA SER A 227 -4.15 -19.83 -0.71
C SER A 227 -5.20 -19.66 0.38
N ARG A 228 -4.85 -20.04 1.60
CA ARG A 228 -5.74 -20.07 2.76
C ARG A 228 -5.01 -19.70 4.04
N LEU A 229 -5.76 -19.19 5.01
CA LEU A 229 -5.29 -19.00 6.37
C LEU A 229 -5.85 -20.09 7.27
N VAL A 230 -4.96 -20.71 8.06
CA VAL A 230 -5.31 -21.78 8.99
C VAL A 230 -4.84 -21.43 10.38
N ARG A 231 -5.65 -21.80 11.37
CA ARG A 231 -5.32 -21.62 12.77
C ARG A 231 -5.22 -22.97 13.46
N ALA A 232 -4.10 -23.22 14.13
CA ALA A 232 -3.86 -24.44 14.88
C ALA A 232 -3.69 -24.11 16.37
N VAL A 233 -4.32 -24.88 17.26
CA VAL A 233 -4.37 -24.60 18.71
C VAL A 233 -4.18 -25.89 19.52
N ALA A 234 -3.42 -25.80 20.61
CA ALA A 234 -3.21 -26.88 21.57
C ALA A 234 -4.05 -26.62 22.84
N ASP A 235 -5.26 -27.19 22.90
CA ASP A 235 -6.27 -26.81 23.91
C ASP A 235 -6.39 -27.72 25.14
N GLY A 236 -5.60 -28.79 25.29
CA GLY A 236 -5.70 -29.69 26.46
C GLY A 236 -7.08 -30.37 26.68
N GLY A 237 -8.10 -30.06 25.86
CA GLY A 237 -9.41 -30.69 25.83
C GLY A 237 -9.55 -31.53 24.56
N SER A 238 -9.28 -32.83 24.64
CA SER A 238 -9.77 -33.79 23.66
C SER A 238 -11.00 -34.50 24.21
N VAL A 239 -12.08 -34.53 23.43
CA VAL A 239 -13.15 -35.53 23.58
C VAL A 239 -12.51 -36.92 23.40
N GLU A 240 -12.69 -37.80 24.39
CA GLU A 240 -12.23 -39.19 24.39
C GLU A 240 -12.79 -39.98 23.19
N ILE A 241 -11.93 -40.75 22.53
CA ILE A 241 -12.31 -42.08 22.00
C ILE A 241 -11.45 -43.10 22.77
N PRO A 242 -12.06 -44.14 23.39
CA PRO A 242 -11.40 -44.98 24.38
C PRO A 242 -10.44 -45.98 23.73
N TYR A 243 -9.15 -45.98 24.10
CA TYR A 243 -8.39 -47.20 24.47
C TYR A 243 -7.00 -46.87 25.07
N LYS A 244 -6.61 -47.64 26.10
CA LYS A 244 -5.54 -47.44 27.10
C LYS A 244 -4.08 -47.41 26.58
N ARG A 245 -3.30 -46.37 26.96
CA ARG A 245 -1.98 -46.34 27.67
C ARG A 245 -1.47 -44.87 27.73
N PRO A 246 -0.72 -44.43 28.76
CA PRO A 246 -0.42 -43.01 28.96
C PRO A 246 0.65 -42.52 27.95
N ARG A 247 0.36 -41.42 27.24
CA ARG A 247 1.25 -40.69 26.31
C ARG A 247 1.22 -39.18 26.64
N PRO A 248 2.23 -38.39 26.25
CA PRO A 248 2.18 -36.94 26.33
C PRO A 248 0.96 -36.39 25.59
N VAL A 249 0.34 -35.34 26.14
CA VAL A 249 -0.94 -34.75 25.71
C VAL A 249 -0.95 -34.44 24.19
N PRO A 250 -1.95 -34.90 23.40
CA PRO A 250 -1.99 -34.64 21.97
C PRO A 250 -2.56 -33.25 21.64
N PHE A 251 -1.84 -32.46 20.84
CA PHE A 251 -2.42 -31.39 20.00
C PHE A 251 -3.70 -31.86 19.28
N SER A 252 -4.79 -31.11 19.43
CA SER A 252 -6.00 -31.24 18.61
C SER A 252 -5.68 -30.82 17.18
N VAL A 253 -5.98 -31.69 16.21
CA VAL A 253 -5.91 -31.32 14.79
C VAL A 253 -7.22 -30.59 14.47
N PRO A 254 -7.20 -29.31 14.04
CA PRO A 254 -8.39 -28.65 13.54
C PRO A 254 -8.96 -29.45 12.38
N ASP A 255 -10.27 -29.69 12.37
CA ASP A 255 -10.90 -30.27 11.20
C ASP A 255 -10.84 -29.23 10.06
N TYR A 256 -10.61 -29.68 8.84
CA TYR A 256 -10.34 -28.79 7.69
C TYR A 256 -11.56 -27.93 7.27
N THR A 257 -12.66 -27.97 8.02
CA THR A 257 -13.85 -27.13 7.87
C THR A 257 -13.69 -25.74 8.49
N ASP A 258 -12.67 -25.52 9.32
CA ASP A 258 -12.38 -24.23 9.98
C ASP A 258 -11.44 -23.32 9.15
N LEU A 259 -11.20 -23.68 7.89
CA LEU A 259 -10.38 -22.90 6.97
C LEU A 259 -11.08 -21.60 6.60
N VAL A 260 -10.34 -20.49 6.66
CA VAL A 260 -10.80 -19.24 6.08
C VAL A 260 -10.07 -19.02 4.77
N ASP A 261 -10.85 -18.90 3.69
CA ASP A 261 -10.38 -18.67 2.33
C ASP A 261 -9.88 -17.21 2.17
N ILE A 262 -8.83 -16.88 2.93
CA ILE A 262 -8.05 -15.66 2.79
C ILE A 262 -6.75 -16.04 2.10
N PRO A 263 -6.50 -15.53 0.87
CA PRO A 263 -5.25 -15.75 0.18
C PRO A 263 -4.15 -14.95 0.87
N ALA A 264 -3.38 -15.58 1.76
CA ALA A 264 -2.28 -14.95 2.48
C ALA A 264 -0.95 -15.63 2.14
N ARG A 265 0.13 -14.86 2.00
CA ARG A 265 1.50 -15.38 1.81
C ARG A 265 2.45 -15.07 2.95
N PHE A 266 2.16 -14.04 3.74
CA PHE A 266 2.93 -13.65 4.92
C PHE A 266 1.97 -13.25 6.04
N VAL A 267 2.31 -13.60 7.28
CA VAL A 267 1.49 -13.31 8.45
C VAL A 267 2.36 -12.77 9.57
N THR A 268 1.85 -11.79 10.31
CA THR A 268 2.50 -11.24 11.51
C THR A 268 1.47 -10.76 12.52
N THR A 269 1.92 -10.48 13.73
CA THR A 269 1.09 -9.98 14.82
C THR A 269 1.83 -8.93 15.65
N HIS A 270 1.16 -8.38 16.66
CA HIS A 270 1.65 -7.24 17.44
C HIS A 270 1.78 -7.58 18.93
N PRO A 271 2.70 -6.93 19.66
CA PRO A 271 2.67 -6.87 21.11
C PRO A 271 1.49 -6.04 21.61
N THR A 272 1.25 -6.03 22.91
CA THR A 272 0.25 -5.16 23.52
C THR A 272 0.56 -3.69 23.23
N PHE A 273 -0.46 -2.90 22.94
CA PHE A 273 -0.36 -1.45 22.77
C PHE A 273 -1.58 -0.75 23.39
N ILE A 274 -1.43 0.56 23.63
CA ILE A 274 -2.51 1.43 24.13
C ILE A 274 -2.91 2.35 22.97
N PRO A 275 -4.15 2.29 22.46
CA PRO A 275 -4.61 3.13 21.35
C PRO A 275 -4.44 4.63 21.62
N SER A 276 -4.60 5.43 20.56
CA SER A 276 -4.43 6.89 20.62
C SER A 276 -5.38 7.62 21.58
N SER A 277 -6.41 6.97 22.11
CA SER A 277 -7.21 7.48 23.24
C SER A 277 -6.38 7.66 24.51
N GLY A 278 -5.24 6.96 24.62
CA GLY A 278 -4.31 7.01 25.75
C GLY A 278 -4.87 6.39 27.04
N GLN A 279 -6.05 5.76 27.00
CA GLN A 279 -6.65 5.16 28.18
C GLN A 279 -6.16 3.73 28.37
N GLU A 280 -5.65 3.44 29.57
CA GLU A 280 -5.18 2.11 29.94
C GLU A 280 -6.27 1.03 29.82
N ASN A 281 -7.53 1.41 30.01
CA ASN A 281 -8.68 0.50 29.85
C ASN A 281 -8.93 0.09 28.39
N ASP A 282 -8.39 0.84 27.41
CA ASP A 282 -8.50 0.54 25.98
C ASP A 282 -7.33 -0.32 25.48
N ARG A 283 -6.47 -0.81 26.39
CA ARG A 283 -5.31 -1.65 26.08
C ARG A 283 -5.72 -2.81 25.17
N VAL A 284 -5.05 -2.91 24.02
CA VAL A 284 -5.24 -3.99 23.06
C VAL A 284 -4.24 -5.09 23.38
N PRO A 285 -4.69 -6.31 23.76
CA PRO A 285 -3.78 -7.38 24.13
C PRO A 285 -2.97 -7.85 22.91
N ALA A 286 -1.73 -8.27 23.15
CA ALA A 286 -0.89 -8.91 22.15
C ALA A 286 -1.63 -10.03 21.41
N GLY A 287 -1.37 -10.20 20.12
CA GLY A 287 -2.00 -11.27 19.33
C GLY A 287 -3.47 -11.06 19.01
N ARG A 288 -4.10 -9.94 19.42
CA ARG A 288 -5.51 -9.68 19.08
C ARG A 288 -5.72 -9.59 17.58
N TYR A 289 -4.87 -8.85 16.89
CA TYR A 289 -4.94 -8.73 15.44
C TYR A 289 -3.84 -9.56 14.77
N VAL A 290 -4.23 -10.35 13.78
CA VAL A 290 -3.31 -11.04 12.87
C VAL A 290 -3.35 -10.34 11.54
N TYR A 291 -2.21 -9.78 11.14
CA TYR A 291 -2.09 -9.11 9.86
C TYR A 291 -1.56 -10.10 8.83
N ALA A 292 -2.23 -10.13 7.68
CA ALA A 292 -1.89 -10.98 6.55
C ALA A 292 -1.57 -10.12 5.33
N VAL A 293 -0.39 -10.35 4.75
CA VAL A 293 -0.07 -9.89 3.40
C VAL A 293 -0.75 -10.84 2.43
N LEU A 294 -1.61 -10.28 1.58
CA LEU A 294 -2.39 -11.05 0.63
C LEU A 294 -1.51 -11.68 -0.44
N ASP A 295 -1.98 -12.79 -0.98
CA ASP A 295 -1.28 -13.60 -1.96
C ASP A 295 -1.75 -13.31 -3.38
N GLU A 296 -1.01 -12.42 -4.05
CA GLU A 296 -1.29 -11.93 -5.39
C GLU A 296 -1.21 -13.03 -6.45
N LEU A 297 -0.52 -14.14 -6.18
CA LEU A 297 -0.39 -15.25 -7.11
C LEU A 297 -1.62 -16.16 -7.15
N THR A 298 -2.55 -15.98 -6.21
CA THR A 298 -3.73 -16.85 -6.07
C THR A 298 -5.03 -16.22 -6.54
N CYS A 299 -5.00 -14.95 -6.93
CA CYS A 299 -6.15 -14.28 -7.51
C CYS A 299 -5.75 -13.41 -8.69
N VAL A 300 -6.71 -13.20 -9.60
CA VAL A 300 -6.51 -12.42 -10.83
C VAL A 300 -6.90 -10.93 -10.64
N SER A 301 -7.47 -10.56 -9.49
CA SER A 301 -7.91 -9.18 -9.20
C SER A 301 -6.86 -8.41 -8.39
N ALA A 302 -6.87 -7.07 -8.56
CA ALA A 302 -6.10 -6.15 -7.74
C ALA A 302 -6.47 -6.21 -6.23
N ASP A 303 -7.55 -6.90 -5.88
CA ASP A 303 -8.04 -7.04 -4.51
C ASP A 303 -7.26 -8.05 -3.66
N CYS A 304 -6.33 -8.77 -4.28
CA CYS A 304 -5.44 -9.70 -3.59
C CYS A 304 -4.04 -9.17 -3.34
N ALA A 305 -3.83 -7.86 -3.45
CA ALA A 305 -2.60 -7.19 -3.07
C ALA A 305 -2.80 -6.30 -1.86
N GLY A 306 -1.80 -6.25 -0.99
CA GLY A 306 -1.79 -5.40 0.21
C GLY A 306 -1.91 -6.20 1.51
N VAL A 307 -2.31 -5.51 2.57
CA VAL A 307 -2.38 -6.05 3.93
C VAL A 307 -3.79 -5.90 4.49
N ILE A 308 -4.29 -6.98 5.08
CA ILE A 308 -5.50 -6.98 5.90
C ILE A 308 -5.16 -7.44 7.32
N ALA A 309 -6.06 -7.18 8.26
CA ALA A 309 -5.97 -7.64 9.63
C ALA A 309 -7.23 -8.42 10.01
N LEU A 310 -7.06 -9.44 10.84
CA LEU A 310 -8.13 -10.29 11.35
C LEU A 310 -8.20 -10.13 12.86
N ASP A 311 -9.40 -9.91 13.39
CA ASP A 311 -9.64 -9.82 14.84
C ASP A 311 -9.83 -11.24 15.41
N ASN A 312 -8.95 -11.62 16.34
CA ASN A 312 -9.03 -12.88 17.09
C ASN A 312 -9.95 -12.80 18.32
N GLY A 313 -10.68 -11.69 18.48
CA GLY A 313 -11.66 -11.45 19.52
C GLY A 313 -11.11 -10.63 20.71
N PRO A 314 -11.96 -9.85 21.40
CA PRO A 314 -11.56 -9.00 22.52
C PRO A 314 -11.29 -9.75 23.82
N GLY A 315 -11.71 -11.02 23.92
CA GLY A 315 -11.65 -11.81 25.15
C GLY A 315 -10.35 -12.61 25.34
N PRO A 316 -10.13 -13.14 26.55
CA PRO A 316 -9.13 -14.18 26.79
C PRO A 316 -9.50 -15.50 26.08
N ALA A 317 -10.77 -15.69 25.74
CA ALA A 317 -11.22 -16.75 24.85
C ALA A 317 -10.97 -16.37 23.39
N LEU A 318 -10.56 -17.34 22.60
CA LEU A 318 -10.28 -17.19 21.19
C LEU A 318 -11.58 -17.22 20.40
N SER A 319 -11.79 -16.27 19.47
CA SER A 319 -12.90 -16.36 18.52
C SER A 319 -12.73 -17.62 17.65
N GLU A 320 -13.80 -18.39 17.49
CA GLU A 320 -13.83 -19.61 16.67
C GLU A 320 -13.72 -19.30 15.16
N ALA A 321 -14.15 -18.11 14.74
CA ALA A 321 -14.01 -17.63 13.36
C ALA A 321 -13.16 -16.35 13.32
N PRO A 322 -12.13 -16.25 12.45
CA PRO A 322 -11.44 -14.99 12.23
C PRO A 322 -12.36 -14.05 11.46
N VAL A 323 -12.56 -12.86 12.00
CA VAL A 323 -13.39 -11.81 11.40
C VAL A 323 -12.46 -10.73 10.87
N LEU A 324 -12.73 -10.20 9.67
CA LEU A 324 -12.01 -9.03 9.17
C LEU A 324 -12.06 -7.92 10.23
N ALA A 325 -10.89 -7.40 10.59
CA ALA A 325 -10.79 -6.38 11.62
C ALA A 325 -11.61 -5.15 11.23
N ARG A 326 -12.13 -4.47 12.24
CA ARG A 326 -12.79 -3.18 12.07
C ARG A 326 -11.81 -2.09 12.38
N ASP A 327 -11.88 -1.01 11.64
CA ASP A 327 -11.11 0.19 11.91
C ASP A 327 -11.75 1.04 13.02
N VAL A 328 -11.16 2.21 13.31
CA VAL A 328 -11.65 3.12 14.37
C VAL A 328 -13.04 3.72 14.12
N SER A 329 -13.58 3.68 12.90
CA SER A 329 -15.00 4.03 12.67
C SER A 329 -15.96 2.89 12.99
N GLY A 330 -15.44 1.67 13.17
CA GLY A 330 -16.23 0.45 13.32
C GLY A 330 -16.63 -0.20 11.99
N ALA A 331 -16.23 0.36 10.84
CA ALA A 331 -16.38 -0.28 9.53
C ALA A 331 -15.34 -1.39 9.35
N PRO A 332 -15.60 -2.42 8.53
CA PRO A 332 -14.56 -3.38 8.14
C PRO A 332 -13.37 -2.62 7.56
N MET A 333 -12.15 -2.99 7.95
CA MET A 333 -10.97 -2.29 7.47
C MET A 333 -10.85 -2.39 5.96
N LEU A 334 -10.35 -1.33 5.35
CA LEU A 334 -9.95 -1.35 3.94
C LEU A 334 -8.62 -2.09 3.79
N THR A 335 -8.40 -2.71 2.64
CA THR A 335 -7.10 -3.31 2.35
C THR A 335 -6.06 -2.21 2.27
N LEU A 336 -5.01 -2.32 3.08
CA LEU A 336 -3.91 -1.36 3.09
C LEU A 336 -2.99 -1.67 1.92
N ARG A 337 -2.85 -0.76 0.96
CA ARG A 337 -2.13 -1.04 -0.29
C ARG A 337 -0.97 -0.06 -0.49
N PRO A 338 0.21 -0.53 -0.96
CA PRO A 338 1.19 0.39 -1.52
C PRO A 338 0.57 1.12 -2.73
N THR A 339 1.10 2.30 -3.09
CA THR A 339 0.51 3.04 -4.23
C THR A 339 0.73 2.31 -5.55
N THR A 340 1.90 1.69 -5.69
CA THR A 340 2.27 0.78 -6.77
C THR A 340 3.20 -0.31 -6.23
N GLY A 341 3.42 -1.39 -6.99
CA GLY A 341 4.25 -2.51 -6.56
C GLY A 341 3.56 -3.46 -5.57
N LEU A 342 4.31 -4.46 -5.10
CA LEU A 342 3.84 -5.49 -4.17
C LEU A 342 4.59 -5.40 -2.84
N PRO A 343 3.94 -5.66 -1.69
CA PRO A 343 4.64 -5.70 -0.39
C PRO A 343 5.80 -6.72 -0.40
N THR A 344 7.02 -6.30 -0.12
CA THR A 344 8.20 -7.19 -0.05
C THR A 344 8.61 -7.53 1.37
N GLY A 345 8.21 -6.71 2.33
CA GLY A 345 8.40 -6.93 3.75
C GLY A 345 7.27 -6.31 4.55
N PHE A 346 7.15 -6.70 5.82
CA PHE A 346 6.15 -6.12 6.69
C PHE A 346 6.52 -6.30 8.18
N THR A 347 6.40 -5.23 8.95
CA THR A 347 6.58 -5.27 10.41
C THR A 347 5.62 -4.34 11.13
N LEU A 348 5.33 -4.70 12.39
CA LEU A 348 4.47 -3.96 13.31
C LEU A 348 5.27 -3.63 14.54
N ARG A 349 5.38 -2.35 14.89
CA ARG A 349 6.12 -1.93 16.09
C ARG A 349 5.36 -0.89 16.89
N PRO A 350 5.21 -1.10 18.20
CA PRO A 350 4.53 -0.13 19.04
C PRO A 350 5.43 1.08 19.27
N ASP A 351 4.78 2.20 19.62
CA ASP A 351 5.43 3.30 20.32
C ASP A 351 6.58 3.99 19.58
N LEU A 352 6.55 3.99 18.24
CA LEU A 352 7.51 4.69 17.40
C LEU A 352 7.04 6.12 17.10
N GLU A 353 7.99 7.04 17.06
CA GLU A 353 7.80 8.41 16.64
C GLU A 353 8.03 8.54 15.13
N VAL A 354 7.14 9.28 14.47
CA VAL A 354 7.18 9.45 13.01
C VAL A 354 7.02 10.92 12.68
N ARG A 355 7.94 11.47 11.87
CA ARG A 355 7.82 12.84 11.38
C ARG A 355 6.76 12.96 10.31
N GLN A 356 5.76 13.78 10.55
CA GLN A 356 4.64 14.06 9.65
C GLN A 356 4.65 15.54 9.29
N VAL A 357 4.76 15.86 8.00
CA VAL A 357 4.46 17.19 7.49
C VAL A 357 2.95 17.24 7.25
N LEU A 358 2.25 18.23 7.80
CA LEU A 358 0.79 18.41 7.65
C LEU A 358 0.44 19.26 6.42
N ALA A 359 -0.84 19.42 6.12
CA ALA A 359 -1.34 20.14 4.95
C ALA A 359 -0.94 21.63 4.92
N ASP A 360 -0.81 22.23 6.10
CA ASP A 360 -0.39 23.63 6.28
C ASP A 360 1.14 23.81 6.28
N GLY A 361 1.89 22.73 6.08
CA GLY A 361 3.35 22.71 6.14
C GLY A 361 3.92 22.60 7.56
N SER A 362 3.08 22.54 8.61
CA SER A 362 3.56 22.31 9.96
C SER A 362 4.13 20.90 10.11
N VAL A 363 5.20 20.76 10.90
CA VAL A 363 5.87 19.49 11.14
C VAL A 363 5.52 18.99 12.53
N ARG A 364 5.11 17.73 12.64
CA ARG A 364 4.86 17.06 13.91
C ARG A 364 5.60 15.73 13.96
N THR A 365 5.90 15.28 15.17
CA THR A 365 6.55 13.99 15.38
C THR A 365 5.75 13.20 16.42
N PRO A 366 4.49 12.84 16.13
CA PRO A 366 3.67 12.13 17.10
C PRO A 366 4.19 10.70 17.31
N ARG A 367 4.05 10.23 18.54
CA ARG A 367 4.16 8.82 18.88
C ARG A 367 2.97 8.06 18.29
N VAL A 368 3.24 7.02 17.54
CA VAL A 368 2.24 6.14 16.92
C VAL A 368 2.11 4.88 17.78
N PRO A 369 0.94 4.60 18.37
CA PRO A 369 0.78 3.46 19.27
C PRO A 369 1.13 2.11 18.67
N LEU A 370 0.77 1.90 17.40
CA LEU A 370 1.21 0.73 16.63
C LEU A 370 1.44 1.16 15.18
N LEU A 371 2.71 1.23 14.79
CA LEU A 371 3.13 1.60 13.44
C LEU A 371 3.27 0.34 12.57
N GLY A 372 2.65 0.35 11.40
CA GLY A 372 2.95 -0.59 10.32
C GLY A 372 3.96 -0.01 9.34
N ILE A 373 4.99 -0.78 9.01
CA ILE A 373 5.99 -0.42 7.99
C ILE A 373 5.95 -1.49 6.90
N MET A 374 5.66 -1.08 5.67
CA MET A 374 5.47 -1.96 4.53
C MET A 374 6.31 -1.48 3.34
N PRO A 375 7.52 -2.03 3.15
CA PRO A 375 8.28 -1.85 1.93
C PRO A 375 7.63 -2.56 0.74
N ALA A 376 7.83 -2.02 -0.46
CA ALA A 376 7.26 -2.51 -1.70
C ALA A 376 8.31 -2.69 -2.80
N SER A 377 8.00 -3.54 -3.78
CA SER A 377 8.91 -3.95 -4.86
C SER A 377 9.34 -2.84 -5.83
N ASN A 378 8.72 -1.67 -5.74
CA ASN A 378 9.02 -0.45 -6.51
C ASN A 378 9.94 0.53 -5.74
N GLY A 379 10.43 0.15 -4.56
CA GLY A 379 11.26 1.01 -3.70
C GLY A 379 10.48 1.92 -2.74
N GLU A 380 9.15 1.90 -2.78
CA GLU A 380 8.33 2.66 -1.81
C GLU A 380 8.27 1.97 -0.47
N ILE A 381 8.26 2.77 0.58
CA ILE A 381 8.02 2.32 1.94
C ILE A 381 6.78 3.06 2.45
N THR A 382 5.70 2.30 2.64
CA THR A 382 4.44 2.83 3.16
C THR A 382 4.43 2.69 4.67
N LEU A 383 4.14 3.79 5.36
CA LEU A 383 3.79 3.78 6.78
C LEU A 383 2.27 3.81 6.91
N PHE A 384 1.73 3.14 7.92
CA PHE A 384 0.30 3.18 8.22
C PHE A 384 0.01 3.01 9.72
N ARG A 385 -1.19 3.41 10.13
CA ARG A 385 -1.69 3.36 11.50
C ARG A 385 -2.28 1.98 11.75
N ALA A 386 -1.44 1.06 12.19
CA ALA A 386 -1.90 -0.28 12.50
C ALA A 386 -2.79 -0.29 13.76
N ASP A 387 -2.62 0.66 14.69
CA ASP A 387 -3.51 0.86 15.83
C ASP A 387 -4.95 1.18 15.40
N GLU A 388 -5.11 1.88 14.28
CA GLU A 388 -6.40 2.26 13.72
C GLU A 388 -6.88 1.37 12.58
N GLN A 389 -6.05 0.40 12.16
CA GLN A 389 -6.24 -0.44 10.98
C GLN A 389 -6.49 0.36 9.69
N ARG A 390 -5.79 1.49 9.53
CA ARG A 390 -5.95 2.45 8.42
C ARG A 390 -4.63 3.00 7.89
N GLU A 391 -4.66 3.53 6.68
CA GLU A 391 -3.57 4.33 6.12
C GLU A 391 -3.44 5.67 6.87
N PHE A 392 -2.27 6.29 6.85
CA PHE A 392 -2.15 7.69 7.29
C PHE A 392 -2.92 8.61 6.34
N ASN A 393 -3.65 9.57 6.88
CA ASN A 393 -4.06 10.77 6.16
C ASN A 393 -3.24 11.97 6.64
N LEU A 394 -2.26 12.40 5.85
CA LEU A 394 -1.40 13.55 6.12
C LEU A 394 -1.99 14.88 5.62
N ASP A 395 -3.15 14.87 4.97
CA ASP A 395 -3.91 16.08 4.64
C ASP A 395 -4.79 16.47 5.83
N ARG A 396 -4.11 16.80 6.94
CA ARG A 396 -4.70 17.23 8.20
C ARG A 396 -4.24 18.65 8.52
N VAL A 397 -5.08 19.38 9.25
CA VAL A 397 -4.73 20.71 9.76
C VAL A 397 -4.79 20.73 11.29
N PRO A 398 -3.88 21.45 11.97
CA PRO A 398 -3.96 21.64 13.41
C PRO A 398 -5.27 22.29 13.83
N VAL A 399 -5.85 21.83 14.94
CA VAL A 399 -6.99 22.53 15.56
C VAL A 399 -6.45 23.75 16.32
N PRO A 400 -6.93 24.98 16.02
CA PRO A 400 -6.47 26.16 16.73
C PRO A 400 -6.66 26.02 18.25
N ASN A 401 -5.58 26.30 19.01
CA ASN A 401 -5.54 26.23 20.48
C ASN A 401 -5.75 24.85 21.12
N LYS A 402 -5.60 23.76 20.35
CA LYS A 402 -5.66 22.39 20.87
C LYS A 402 -4.53 21.54 20.32
N ASP A 403 -3.32 21.79 20.79
CA ASP A 403 -2.18 20.91 20.50
C ASP A 403 -2.25 19.67 21.40
N PRO A 404 -2.16 18.42 20.90
CA PRO A 404 -1.79 17.99 19.55
C PRO A 404 -2.97 17.57 18.65
N GLU A 405 -4.19 18.05 18.88
CA GLU A 405 -5.35 17.70 18.04
C GLU A 405 -5.18 18.22 16.60
N THR A 406 -5.47 17.33 15.64
CA THR A 406 -5.55 17.63 14.21
C THR A 406 -6.90 17.17 13.69
N VAL A 407 -7.42 17.85 12.68
CA VAL A 407 -8.63 17.43 11.96
C VAL A 407 -8.31 17.16 10.50
N GLU A 408 -9.01 16.20 9.93
CA GLU A 408 -8.87 15.83 8.52
C GLU A 408 -9.44 16.92 7.62
N ALA A 409 -8.73 17.25 6.55
CA ALA A 409 -9.26 18.10 5.51
C ALA A 409 -10.33 17.32 4.73
N ARG A 410 -11.47 17.97 4.48
CA ARG A 410 -12.58 17.37 3.73
C ARG A 410 -12.32 17.40 2.23
N ALA A 411 -12.71 16.36 1.52
CA ALA A 411 -12.70 16.34 0.05
C ALA A 411 -13.35 17.61 -0.48
N SER A 412 -12.66 18.26 -1.41
CA SER A 412 -13.02 19.62 -1.84
C SER A 412 -13.02 19.72 -3.35
N VAL A 413 -13.85 20.62 -3.85
CA VAL A 413 -13.90 21.00 -5.25
C VAL A 413 -13.62 22.48 -5.32
N VAL A 414 -12.75 22.86 -6.24
CA VAL A 414 -12.50 24.26 -6.58
C VAL A 414 -13.14 24.53 -7.93
N VAL A 415 -14.03 25.51 -8.00
CA VAL A 415 -14.61 25.96 -9.27
C VAL A 415 -14.28 27.43 -9.48
N ASP A 416 -13.41 27.68 -10.45
CA ASP A 416 -13.06 29.03 -10.89
C ASP A 416 -13.76 29.34 -12.21
N LEU A 417 -14.43 30.48 -12.29
CA LEU A 417 -15.01 30.96 -13.53
C LEU A 417 -13.99 31.87 -14.19
N ARG A 418 -13.54 31.51 -15.40
CA ARG A 418 -12.56 32.27 -16.17
C ARG A 418 -13.14 32.73 -17.49
N ASP A 419 -12.60 33.83 -18.01
CA ASP A 419 -12.92 34.31 -19.35
C ASP A 419 -12.17 33.54 -20.46
N GLY A 420 -12.38 33.95 -21.71
CA GLY A 420 -11.69 33.38 -22.87
C GLY A 420 -10.16 33.56 -22.87
N ASN A 421 -9.61 34.44 -22.02
CA ASN A 421 -8.19 34.73 -21.87
C ASN A 421 -7.59 34.10 -20.60
N GLU A 422 -8.29 33.15 -19.96
CA GLU A 422 -7.89 32.49 -18.71
C GLU A 422 -7.83 33.44 -17.48
N ILE A 423 -8.52 34.58 -17.52
CA ILE A 423 -8.58 35.50 -16.39
C ILE A 423 -9.79 35.15 -15.53
N SER A 424 -9.57 34.95 -14.22
CA SER A 424 -10.65 34.71 -13.26
C SER A 424 -11.63 35.88 -13.21
N ARG A 425 -12.93 35.57 -13.28
CA ARG A 425 -14.02 36.53 -13.20
C ARG A 425 -14.47 36.71 -11.75
N ALA A 426 -14.84 37.94 -11.39
CA ALA A 426 -15.35 38.25 -10.05
C ALA A 426 -16.81 37.79 -9.81
N ASP A 427 -17.50 37.32 -10.85
CA ASP A 427 -18.88 36.86 -10.75
C ASP A 427 -18.98 35.58 -9.91
N THR A 428 -19.75 35.64 -8.82
CA THR A 428 -20.00 34.47 -7.96
C THR A 428 -21.40 33.93 -8.16
N PHE A 429 -21.55 32.84 -8.91
CA PHE A 429 -22.83 32.14 -9.04
C PHE A 429 -22.61 30.66 -9.29
N GLN A 430 -23.56 29.85 -8.82
CA GLN A 430 -23.47 28.41 -8.96
C GLN A 430 -23.73 28.00 -10.41
N GLY A 431 -22.65 27.70 -11.13
CA GLY A 431 -22.69 27.26 -12.53
C GLY A 431 -22.46 25.76 -12.70
N ILE A 432 -21.91 25.11 -11.67
CA ILE A 432 -21.54 23.69 -11.67
C ILE A 432 -22.22 22.98 -10.49
N THR A 433 -22.68 21.76 -10.73
CA THR A 433 -23.05 20.80 -9.68
C THR A 433 -22.10 19.62 -9.75
N VAL A 434 -21.48 19.29 -8.62
CA VAL A 434 -20.68 18.07 -8.44
C VAL A 434 -21.42 17.15 -7.48
N ASN A 435 -21.67 15.92 -7.88
CA ASN A 435 -22.51 15.02 -7.12
C ASN A 435 -21.95 13.60 -7.10
N GLU A 436 -21.69 13.11 -5.90
CA GLU A 436 -21.44 11.70 -5.60
C GLU A 436 -22.67 11.02 -5.01
N MET A 437 -22.99 9.85 -5.54
CA MET A 437 -24.14 9.03 -5.14
C MET A 437 -23.71 7.57 -5.01
N GLY A 438 -24.09 6.91 -3.91
CA GLY A 438 -23.80 5.50 -3.70
C GLY A 438 -24.78 4.57 -4.41
N ALA A 439 -24.50 3.27 -4.29
CA ALA A 439 -25.33 2.20 -4.86
C ALA A 439 -26.74 2.18 -4.25
N ASP A 440 -26.89 2.63 -3.01
CA ASP A 440 -28.15 2.82 -2.29
C ASP A 440 -28.94 4.07 -2.72
N GLN A 441 -28.53 4.77 -3.78
CA GLN A 441 -29.09 6.04 -4.26
C GLN A 441 -29.03 7.18 -3.23
N LYS A 442 -28.25 7.00 -2.16
CA LYS A 442 -28.04 8.01 -1.15
C LYS A 442 -26.93 8.95 -1.60
N ARG A 443 -27.15 10.24 -1.35
CA ARG A 443 -26.20 11.29 -1.70
C ARG A 443 -25.18 11.49 -0.58
N CYS A 444 -23.94 11.81 -0.95
CA CYS A 444 -22.94 12.24 0.00
C CYS A 444 -23.32 13.57 0.69
N PRO A 445 -22.74 13.87 1.87
CA PRO A 445 -22.95 15.15 2.55
C PRO A 445 -22.61 16.35 1.65
N GLN A 446 -23.36 17.44 1.80
CA GLN A 446 -23.06 18.67 1.08
C GLN A 446 -21.77 19.32 1.62
N ASN A 447 -20.90 19.77 0.72
CA ASN A 447 -19.79 20.64 1.05
C ASN A 447 -20.24 22.10 0.85
N LEU A 448 -20.23 22.88 1.94
CA LEU A 448 -20.73 24.26 1.97
C LEU A 448 -19.65 25.29 1.64
N ASP A 449 -18.38 24.89 1.63
CA ASP A 449 -17.23 25.80 1.45
C ASP A 449 -16.83 25.96 -0.03
N VAL A 450 -17.68 25.52 -0.97
CA VAL A 450 -17.42 25.56 -2.41
C VAL A 450 -18.06 26.80 -3.03
N THR A 451 -17.23 27.65 -3.65
CA THR A 451 -17.69 28.81 -4.43
C THR A 451 -18.02 28.37 -5.86
N ASN A 452 -18.99 29.04 -6.49
CA ASN A 452 -19.43 28.80 -7.88
C ASN A 452 -19.98 27.40 -8.21
N ALA A 453 -20.16 26.55 -7.20
CA ALA A 453 -20.75 25.24 -7.39
C ALA A 453 -21.59 24.79 -6.21
N THR A 454 -22.42 23.78 -6.44
CA THR A 454 -22.99 22.94 -5.38
C THR A 454 -22.28 21.60 -5.41
N ALA A 455 -21.65 21.20 -4.31
CA ALA A 455 -20.89 19.97 -4.23
C ALA A 455 -21.44 19.02 -3.15
N TYR A 456 -21.71 17.78 -3.52
CA TYR A 456 -22.05 16.70 -2.59
C TYR A 456 -20.98 15.62 -2.71
N LEU A 457 -20.11 15.56 -1.71
CA LEU A 457 -18.84 14.82 -1.76
C LEU A 457 -18.69 13.94 -0.54
N CYS A 458 -18.24 12.72 -0.77
CA CYS A 458 -17.79 11.81 0.25
C CYS A 458 -16.28 12.02 0.43
N ASP A 459 -15.87 12.22 1.67
CA ASP A 459 -14.46 12.27 2.02
C ASP A 459 -13.83 10.89 1.68
N ALA A 460 -12.61 10.91 1.12
CA ALA A 460 -11.86 9.72 0.75
C ALA A 460 -12.44 8.81 -0.36
N THR A 461 -13.27 9.36 -1.26
CA THR A 461 -13.71 8.69 -2.51
C THR A 461 -13.28 9.46 -3.76
N LEU A 462 -13.11 10.77 -3.64
CA LEU A 462 -12.93 11.67 -4.77
C LEU A 462 -11.58 11.43 -5.47
N PRO A 463 -11.52 11.21 -6.80
CA PRO A 463 -10.27 11.19 -7.54
C PRO A 463 -9.71 12.61 -7.75
N SER A 464 -8.40 12.73 -7.96
CA SER A 464 -7.80 13.99 -8.42
C SER A 464 -8.06 14.19 -9.91
N GLY A 465 -8.38 15.42 -10.32
CA GLY A 465 -8.56 15.76 -11.73
C GLY A 465 -8.95 17.22 -11.95
N THR A 466 -8.79 17.69 -13.18
CA THR A 466 -9.23 19.04 -13.60
C THR A 466 -10.07 18.93 -14.86
N TYR A 467 -11.22 19.59 -14.86
CA TYR A 467 -12.20 19.59 -15.94
C TYR A 467 -12.54 21.03 -16.33
N ARG A 468 -12.72 21.28 -17.63
CA ARG A 468 -13.09 22.61 -18.14
C ARG A 468 -14.39 22.54 -18.92
N PHE A 469 -15.41 23.22 -18.42
CA PHE A 469 -16.67 23.42 -19.12
C PHE A 469 -16.61 24.74 -19.86
N VAL A 470 -16.27 24.70 -21.15
CA VAL A 470 -16.13 25.91 -21.99
C VAL A 470 -17.47 26.23 -22.64
N PHE A 471 -18.06 27.36 -22.26
CA PHE A 471 -19.32 27.84 -22.82
C PHE A 471 -19.10 28.35 -24.24
N ARG A 472 -19.84 27.78 -25.20
CA ARG A 472 -19.69 28.06 -26.64
C ARG A 472 -18.23 28.02 -27.09
N GLY A 473 -17.50 27.03 -26.57
CA GLY A 473 -16.08 26.83 -26.84
C GLY A 473 -15.81 26.43 -28.29
N VAL A 474 -14.58 26.66 -28.73
CA VAL A 474 -14.10 26.18 -30.03
C VAL A 474 -14.02 24.64 -29.99
N LEU A 475 -14.45 24.00 -31.08
CA LEU A 475 -14.44 22.56 -31.21
C LEU A 475 -13.03 22.04 -31.59
N PRO A 476 -12.64 20.83 -31.13
CA PRO A 476 -11.29 20.32 -31.36
C PRO A 476 -10.94 20.21 -32.84
N GLY A 477 -9.76 20.72 -33.20
CA GLY A 477 -9.27 20.73 -34.58
C GLY A 477 -10.01 21.69 -35.53
N LEU A 478 -10.90 22.54 -35.02
CA LEU A 478 -11.64 23.55 -35.78
C LEU A 478 -11.29 24.97 -35.31
N LEU A 479 -10.02 25.20 -34.99
CA LEU A 479 -9.46 26.48 -34.59
C LEU A 479 -8.57 27.05 -35.70
N ASP A 480 -8.73 28.34 -36.00
CA ASP A 480 -7.90 29.12 -36.94
C ASP A 480 -7.63 28.42 -38.28
N LEU A 481 -8.65 27.76 -38.82
CA LEU A 481 -8.58 27.11 -40.11
C LEU A 481 -8.61 28.15 -41.23
N THR A 482 -7.80 27.93 -42.26
CA THR A 482 -7.70 28.85 -43.39
C THR A 482 -8.84 28.62 -44.38
N ARG A 483 -9.38 29.72 -44.89
CA ARG A 483 -10.36 29.76 -45.98
C ARG A 483 -9.71 30.21 -47.26
N ASP A 484 -10.12 29.62 -48.39
CA ASP A 484 -9.76 30.12 -49.71
C ASP A 484 -10.64 31.33 -50.07
N LEU A 485 -10.03 32.51 -50.19
CA LEU A 485 -10.73 33.76 -50.55
C LEU A 485 -10.76 34.00 -52.07
N SER A 486 -10.11 33.15 -52.87
CA SER A 486 -10.04 33.28 -54.33
C SER A 486 -11.26 32.68 -55.05
N VAL A 487 -12.07 31.92 -54.32
CA VAL A 487 -13.31 31.31 -54.80
C VAL A 487 -14.49 32.20 -54.38
N GLU A 488 -15.23 32.70 -55.37
CA GLU A 488 -16.48 33.44 -55.15
C GLU A 488 -17.55 32.41 -54.76
N ASP A 489 -17.77 32.21 -53.44
CA ASP A 489 -18.65 31.16 -52.90
C ASP A 489 -20.05 31.70 -52.53
N PRO A 490 -21.05 31.61 -53.42
CA PRO A 490 -22.45 31.64 -53.03
C PRO A 490 -22.90 30.20 -52.71
N PRO A 491 -23.27 29.82 -51.47
CA PRO A 491 -23.05 30.45 -50.17
C PRO A 491 -21.85 29.85 -49.39
N PHE A 492 -21.03 30.68 -48.75
CA PHE A 492 -19.92 30.34 -47.83
C PHE A 492 -19.81 28.83 -47.47
N LEU A 493 -18.89 28.14 -48.16
CA LEU A 493 -18.68 26.71 -48.00
C LEU A 493 -17.42 26.46 -47.17
N VAL A 494 -17.58 25.73 -46.07
CA VAL A 494 -16.45 25.27 -45.25
C VAL A 494 -16.36 23.75 -45.37
N GLU A 495 -15.23 23.29 -45.92
CA GLU A 495 -14.87 21.87 -45.94
C GLU A 495 -13.84 21.58 -44.85
N THR A 496 -14.11 20.56 -44.04
CA THR A 496 -13.18 20.04 -43.04
C THR A 496 -13.14 18.52 -43.12
N SER A 497 -12.15 17.87 -42.51
CA SER A 497 -12.11 16.42 -42.49
C SER A 497 -13.31 15.83 -41.74
N LEU A 498 -13.84 14.71 -42.23
CA LEU A 498 -14.95 13.99 -41.61
C LEU A 498 -14.64 13.60 -40.16
N ALA A 499 -13.38 13.29 -39.84
CA ALA A 499 -12.95 12.97 -38.49
C ALA A 499 -13.05 14.19 -37.55
N THR A 500 -12.69 15.37 -38.04
CA THR A 500 -12.72 16.64 -37.29
C THR A 500 -14.15 17.19 -37.14
N SER A 501 -15.04 16.97 -38.12
CA SER A 501 -16.42 17.46 -38.07
C SER A 501 -17.37 16.66 -37.18
N ARG A 502 -16.98 15.50 -36.66
CA ARG A 502 -17.87 14.60 -35.89
C ARG A 502 -18.49 15.24 -34.63
N GLY A 503 -17.87 16.31 -34.11
CA GLY A 503 -18.39 17.07 -32.97
C GLY A 503 -19.30 18.25 -33.32
N VAL A 504 -19.46 18.58 -34.61
CA VAL A 504 -20.26 19.72 -35.09
C VAL A 504 -21.71 19.30 -35.28
N ILE A 505 -22.65 20.16 -34.86
CA ILE A 505 -24.10 19.95 -34.99
C ILE A 505 -24.79 21.19 -35.59
N PRO A 506 -25.98 21.04 -36.20
CA PRO A 506 -26.81 22.19 -36.56
C PRO A 506 -27.05 23.11 -35.37
N GLY A 507 -26.91 24.42 -35.58
CA GLY A 507 -26.97 25.46 -34.54
C GLY A 507 -25.60 25.95 -34.06
N ASP A 508 -24.52 25.24 -34.38
CA ASP A 508 -23.15 25.71 -34.13
C ASP A 508 -22.80 26.98 -34.91
N SER A 509 -21.75 27.68 -34.51
CA SER A 509 -21.39 28.98 -35.09
C SER A 509 -19.97 28.97 -35.66
N ILE A 510 -19.83 29.40 -36.92
CA ILE A 510 -18.55 29.66 -37.57
C ILE A 510 -18.19 31.12 -37.29
N VAL A 511 -17.04 31.34 -36.68
CA VAL A 511 -16.52 32.68 -36.38
C VAL A 511 -15.38 32.96 -37.33
N LEU A 512 -15.53 33.99 -38.16
CA LEU A 512 -14.48 34.45 -39.05
C LEU A 512 -13.47 35.31 -38.30
N ALA A 513 -12.19 35.23 -38.65
CA ALA A 513 -11.12 36.00 -38.01
C ALA A 513 -10.04 36.45 -39.02
N ASN A 514 -9.39 37.56 -38.68
CA ASN A 514 -8.20 38.05 -39.37
C ASN A 514 -7.14 38.51 -38.35
N ALA A 515 -6.05 39.12 -38.81
CA ALA A 515 -4.99 39.62 -37.93
C ALA A 515 -5.41 40.77 -36.99
N ALA A 516 -6.54 41.44 -37.25
CA ALA A 516 -7.08 42.52 -36.43
C ALA A 516 -8.09 42.02 -35.38
N GLY A 517 -8.66 40.82 -35.53
CA GLY A 517 -9.57 40.21 -34.57
C GLY A 517 -10.62 39.28 -35.18
N ALA A 518 -11.53 38.82 -34.34
CA ALA A 518 -12.68 38.01 -34.73
C ALA A 518 -13.85 38.89 -35.20
N CYS A 519 -14.67 38.35 -36.09
CA CYS A 519 -15.94 38.95 -36.50
C CYS A 519 -16.91 39.01 -35.31
N GLU A 520 -17.63 40.12 -35.18
CA GLU A 520 -18.58 40.33 -34.09
C GLU A 520 -19.76 39.35 -34.15
N GLN A 521 -20.23 39.05 -35.37
CA GLN A 521 -21.34 38.14 -35.63
C GLN A 521 -20.82 36.77 -36.09
N GLY A 522 -21.45 35.70 -35.60
CA GLY A 522 -21.17 34.33 -36.02
C GLY A 522 -22.09 33.88 -37.16
N ILE A 523 -21.59 33.01 -38.02
CA ILE A 523 -22.35 32.34 -39.09
C ILE A 523 -22.94 31.05 -38.51
N LYS A 524 -24.27 30.96 -38.39
CA LYS A 524 -24.91 29.75 -37.86
C LYS A 524 -24.89 28.61 -38.87
N ILE A 525 -24.65 27.39 -38.40
CA ILE A 525 -24.65 26.19 -39.24
C ILE A 525 -26.07 25.61 -39.27
N LEU A 526 -26.66 25.53 -40.46
CA LEU A 526 -27.98 24.94 -40.67
C LEU A 526 -27.93 23.41 -40.74
N ARG A 527 -26.91 22.86 -41.43
CA ARG A 527 -26.79 21.42 -41.68
C ARG A 527 -25.37 21.04 -42.11
N LEU A 528 -25.07 19.74 -42.04
CA LEU A 528 -23.80 19.16 -42.47
C LEU A 528 -24.05 18.15 -43.60
N GLU A 529 -23.15 18.07 -44.57
CA GLU A 529 -23.16 17.02 -45.60
C GLU A 529 -21.80 16.34 -45.71
N ASP A 530 -21.78 15.02 -45.52
CA ASP A 530 -20.63 14.18 -45.86
C ASP A 530 -20.50 14.12 -47.39
N GLN A 531 -19.31 14.44 -47.91
CA GLN A 531 -19.04 14.44 -49.34
C GLN A 531 -18.60 13.06 -49.86
N GLY A 532 -18.39 12.07 -48.97
CA GLY A 532 -18.04 10.69 -49.33
C GLY A 532 -16.56 10.48 -49.68
N ASP A 533 -15.74 11.54 -49.65
CA ASP A 533 -14.29 11.53 -49.88
C ASP A 533 -13.47 11.75 -48.59
N GLY A 534 -14.15 11.66 -47.44
CA GLY A 534 -13.55 11.96 -46.13
C GLY A 534 -13.61 13.43 -45.74
N ARG A 535 -14.33 14.28 -46.48
CA ARG A 535 -14.63 15.67 -46.10
C ARG A 535 -16.11 15.84 -45.72
N THR A 536 -16.35 16.79 -44.82
CA THR A 536 -17.68 17.26 -44.44
C THR A 536 -17.82 18.73 -44.80
N ARG A 537 -18.95 19.07 -45.42
CA ARG A 537 -19.34 20.42 -45.78
C ARG A 537 -20.31 20.99 -44.74
N LEU A 538 -20.02 22.19 -44.25
CA LEU A 538 -20.86 22.93 -43.31
C LEU A 538 -21.68 23.98 -44.06
N PHE A 539 -23.02 23.91 -43.97
CA PHE A 539 -23.90 24.86 -44.65
C PHE A 539 -24.35 25.98 -43.70
N PRO A 540 -24.18 27.26 -44.07
CA PRO A 540 -24.67 28.38 -43.28
C PRO A 540 -26.19 28.50 -43.32
N ASP A 541 -26.79 29.02 -42.25
CA ASP A 541 -28.20 29.41 -42.21
C ASP A 541 -28.40 30.80 -42.81
N LEU A 542 -28.63 30.85 -44.13
CA LEU A 542 -28.87 32.10 -44.85
C LEU A 542 -30.20 32.77 -44.49
N GLY A 543 -31.08 32.10 -43.74
CA GLY A 543 -32.30 32.70 -43.21
C GLY A 543 -32.07 33.57 -41.97
N ASP A 544 -30.88 33.47 -41.36
CA ASP A 544 -30.53 34.16 -40.14
C ASP A 544 -29.88 35.54 -40.40
N THR A 545 -30.39 36.58 -39.73
CA THR A 545 -29.95 37.97 -39.94
C THR A 545 -28.50 38.18 -39.52
N ASP A 546 -28.07 37.55 -38.41
CA ASP A 546 -26.70 37.67 -37.90
C ASP A 546 -25.71 36.99 -38.87
N THR A 547 -26.10 35.83 -39.41
CA THR A 547 -25.34 35.11 -40.42
C THR A 547 -25.13 35.93 -41.69
N ASN A 548 -26.18 36.55 -42.24
CA ASN A 548 -26.06 37.42 -43.42
C ASN A 548 -25.19 38.66 -43.14
N THR A 549 -25.28 39.21 -41.92
CA THR A 549 -24.46 40.35 -41.48
C THR A 549 -22.99 39.95 -41.39
N ALA A 550 -22.67 38.80 -40.79
CA ALA A 550 -21.32 38.26 -40.69
C ALA A 550 -20.71 37.99 -42.08
N LEU A 551 -21.48 37.37 -42.98
CA LEU A 551 -21.06 37.07 -44.34
C LEU A 551 -20.78 38.32 -45.18
N THR A 552 -21.47 39.44 -44.89
CA THR A 552 -21.26 40.71 -45.60
C THR A 552 -20.07 41.48 -45.01
N ASN A 553 -20.03 41.64 -43.69
CA ASN A 553 -19.05 42.52 -43.02
C ASN A 553 -17.67 41.88 -42.89
N CYS A 554 -17.61 40.56 -42.77
CA CYS A 554 -16.37 39.81 -42.54
C CYS A 554 -16.01 38.92 -43.75
N ALA A 555 -16.57 39.21 -44.93
CA ALA A 555 -16.37 38.45 -46.16
C ALA A 555 -14.90 38.24 -46.54
N THR A 556 -14.00 39.14 -46.14
CA THR A 556 -12.57 39.14 -46.48
C THR A 556 -11.67 38.46 -45.43
N TYR A 557 -12.24 37.91 -44.35
CA TYR A 557 -11.46 37.37 -43.23
C TYR A 557 -10.87 36.00 -43.60
N PRO A 558 -9.54 35.80 -43.58
CA PRO A 558 -8.92 34.61 -44.14
C PRO A 558 -9.05 33.36 -43.27
N ASN A 559 -9.36 33.51 -41.98
CA ASN A 559 -9.43 32.40 -41.05
C ASN A 559 -10.85 32.20 -40.51
N PHE A 560 -11.16 30.99 -40.09
CA PHE A 560 -12.39 30.69 -39.38
C PHE A 560 -12.16 29.67 -38.26
N SER A 561 -13.02 29.72 -37.25
CA SER A 561 -13.10 28.71 -36.20
C SER A 561 -14.54 28.27 -36.02
N VAL A 562 -14.77 27.02 -35.61
CA VAL A 562 -16.12 26.52 -35.31
C VAL A 562 -16.32 26.41 -33.81
N ARG A 563 -17.35 27.07 -33.30
CA ARG A 563 -17.74 27.07 -31.89
C ARG A 563 -19.04 26.33 -31.67
N ALA A 564 -19.18 25.74 -30.49
CA ALA A 564 -20.46 25.20 -30.04
C ALA A 564 -21.53 26.30 -30.04
N GLY A 565 -22.70 25.96 -30.58
CA GLY A 565 -23.89 26.83 -30.61
C GLY A 565 -24.55 27.00 -29.25
N GLU A 566 -25.50 27.92 -29.15
CA GLU A 566 -26.24 28.17 -27.91
C GLU A 566 -27.13 26.98 -27.51
N THR A 567 -27.64 26.24 -28.48
CA THR A 567 -28.46 25.04 -28.31
C THR A 567 -28.09 23.99 -29.36
N PRO A 568 -28.29 22.69 -29.10
CA PRO A 568 -28.71 22.07 -27.84
C PRO A 568 -27.58 21.85 -26.82
N LYS A 569 -26.30 21.87 -27.24
CA LYS A 569 -25.14 21.53 -26.40
C LYS A 569 -24.09 22.65 -26.38
N PRO A 570 -24.27 23.70 -25.57
CA PRO A 570 -23.39 24.86 -25.55
C PRO A 570 -22.05 24.60 -24.87
N TYR A 571 -21.92 23.58 -24.03
CA TYR A 571 -20.66 23.30 -23.34
C TYR A 571 -19.78 22.32 -24.11
N VAL A 572 -18.51 22.67 -24.23
CA VAL A 572 -17.44 21.78 -24.68
C VAL A 572 -16.63 21.40 -23.44
N LEU A 573 -16.60 20.10 -23.13
CA LEU A 573 -15.91 19.58 -21.95
C LEU A 573 -14.52 19.06 -22.30
N TYR A 574 -13.54 19.53 -21.55
CA TYR A 574 -12.17 19.06 -21.58
C TYR A 574 -11.74 18.50 -20.21
N ALA A 575 -10.76 17.60 -20.21
CA ALA A 575 -10.08 17.14 -19.01
C ALA A 575 -8.56 17.20 -19.18
N GLY A 576 -7.86 17.66 -18.14
CA GLY A 576 -6.41 17.80 -18.14
C GLY A 576 -5.91 19.15 -17.65
N GLY A 577 -4.63 19.45 -17.92
CA GLY A 577 -4.02 20.75 -17.71
C GLY A 577 -4.19 21.67 -18.91
N GLU A 578 -4.01 22.97 -18.73
CA GLU A 578 -4.24 24.00 -19.77
C GLU A 578 -3.51 23.72 -21.10
N THR A 579 -2.34 23.07 -21.04
CA THR A 579 -1.51 22.76 -22.21
C THR A 579 -1.67 21.32 -22.71
N SER A 580 -2.46 20.49 -22.02
CA SER A 580 -2.60 19.05 -22.29
C SER A 580 -4.05 18.57 -22.22
N ASP A 581 -5.00 19.48 -22.46
CA ASP A 581 -6.43 19.20 -22.34
C ASP A 581 -6.89 18.22 -23.42
N ALA A 582 -7.47 17.11 -22.97
CA ALA A 582 -8.15 16.15 -23.82
C ALA A 582 -9.62 16.54 -23.94
N TYR A 583 -10.10 16.70 -25.17
CA TYR A 583 -11.53 16.82 -25.43
C TYR A 583 -12.25 15.54 -25.01
N LEU A 584 -13.31 15.68 -24.21
CA LEU A 584 -14.14 14.57 -23.78
C LEU A 584 -15.41 14.50 -24.63
N GLN A 585 -16.27 15.51 -24.52
CA GLN A 585 -17.55 15.55 -25.22
C GLN A 585 -18.21 16.94 -25.16
N ARG A 586 -19.38 17.05 -25.80
CA ARG A 586 -20.27 18.20 -25.65
C ARG A 586 -21.43 17.90 -24.72
N LEU A 587 -21.86 18.91 -23.97
CA LEU A 587 -22.91 18.82 -22.97
C LEU A 587 -23.96 19.93 -23.15
N ALA A 588 -25.22 19.55 -22.95
CA ALA A 588 -26.32 20.48 -22.74
C ALA A 588 -26.26 21.06 -21.32
N VAL A 589 -26.93 22.19 -21.11
CA VAL A 589 -27.16 22.72 -19.76
C VAL A 589 -28.01 21.69 -19.00
N GLY A 590 -27.55 21.28 -17.82
CA GLY A 590 -28.16 20.23 -17.00
C GLY A 590 -27.80 18.79 -17.39
N GLU A 591 -27.04 18.58 -18.47
CA GLU A 591 -26.54 17.25 -18.84
C GLU A 591 -25.32 16.89 -17.98
N ALA A 592 -25.41 15.77 -17.28
CA ALA A 592 -24.35 15.29 -16.40
C ALA A 592 -23.28 14.52 -17.18
N TYR A 593 -22.02 14.79 -16.86
CA TYR A 593 -20.88 13.95 -17.25
C TYR A 593 -20.49 13.03 -16.09
N THR A 594 -20.47 11.73 -16.34
CA THR A 594 -19.98 10.74 -15.38
C THR A 594 -18.47 10.65 -15.44
N VAL A 595 -17.80 11.10 -14.38
CA VAL A 595 -16.34 10.97 -14.22
C VAL A 595 -15.96 9.52 -13.93
N SER A 596 -16.70 8.88 -13.03
CA SER A 596 -16.54 7.47 -12.69
C SER A 596 -17.84 6.93 -12.11
N SER A 597 -18.11 5.64 -12.34
CA SER A 597 -19.25 4.90 -11.78
C SER A 597 -18.83 3.76 -10.85
N GLN A 598 -17.53 3.63 -10.58
CA GLN A 598 -16.94 2.57 -9.78
C GLN A 598 -15.95 3.14 -8.76
N LEU A 599 -16.31 4.25 -8.13
CA LEU A 599 -15.53 4.77 -7.01
C LEU A 599 -15.79 3.92 -5.77
N ASP A 600 -14.74 3.70 -4.98
CA ASP A 600 -14.83 3.06 -3.67
C ASP A 600 -14.11 3.95 -2.65
N TYR A 601 -14.35 3.70 -1.38
CA TYR A 601 -13.59 4.34 -0.31
C TYR A 601 -12.17 3.76 -0.30
N TYR A 602 -11.17 4.62 -0.42
CA TYR A 602 -9.77 4.23 -0.18
C TYR A 602 -9.30 4.60 1.22
N TYR A 603 -10.11 5.35 1.97
CA TYR A 603 -9.90 5.67 3.38
C TYR A 603 -11.27 5.90 4.06
N HIS A 604 -11.40 5.59 5.34
CA HIS A 604 -12.59 5.89 6.12
C HIS A 604 -12.29 7.08 7.04
N PRO A 605 -12.99 8.22 6.95
CA PRO A 605 -12.78 9.34 7.87
C PRO A 605 -13.19 8.97 9.31
N ASP A 606 -12.79 9.79 10.29
CA ASP A 606 -13.15 9.57 11.70
C ASP A 606 -14.67 9.65 11.95
N THR A 607 -15.36 10.46 11.14
CA THR A 607 -16.81 10.59 11.15
C THR A 607 -17.52 9.53 10.31
N PHE A 608 -16.79 8.56 9.75
CA PHE A 608 -17.38 7.53 8.93
C PHE A 608 -18.39 6.70 9.72
N ASP A 609 -19.55 6.50 9.13
CA ASP A 609 -20.65 5.76 9.75
C ASP A 609 -21.54 5.14 8.66
N LEU A 610 -21.44 3.82 8.50
CA LEU A 610 -22.32 2.97 7.70
C LEU A 610 -23.39 2.25 8.55
N GLY A 611 -23.64 2.74 9.77
CA GLY A 611 -24.46 2.09 10.78
C GLY A 611 -23.58 1.39 11.81
N ARG A 612 -22.83 2.18 12.60
CA ARG A 612 -22.06 1.72 13.78
C ARG A 612 -22.86 0.72 14.60
N LEU A 613 -22.22 -0.15 15.37
CA LEU A 613 -22.89 -0.89 16.45
C LEU A 613 -22.72 -0.11 17.76
N PRO A 614 -23.81 0.31 18.45
CA PRO A 614 -25.22 0.13 18.08
C PRO A 614 -25.66 1.09 16.94
N PRO A 615 -26.62 0.68 16.09
CA PRO A 615 -27.01 1.42 14.87
C PRO A 615 -27.47 2.84 15.16
N VAL A 616 -26.83 3.81 14.52
CA VAL A 616 -27.42 5.15 14.36
C VAL A 616 -28.53 5.03 13.31
N PRO A 617 -29.74 5.60 13.53
CA PRO A 617 -30.91 5.36 12.68
C PRO A 617 -30.75 5.75 11.21
N VAL A 618 -29.79 6.61 10.88
CA VAL A 618 -29.47 7.02 9.52
C VAL A 618 -27.95 7.06 9.38
N PRO A 619 -27.32 6.17 8.61
CA PRO A 619 -25.88 6.25 8.36
C PRO A 619 -25.54 7.62 7.77
N THR A 620 -24.32 8.12 7.95
CA THR A 620 -23.93 9.43 7.39
C THR A 620 -23.43 9.29 5.96
N PHE A 621 -22.81 8.15 5.64
CA PHE A 621 -22.19 7.89 4.33
C PHE A 621 -23.02 6.89 3.50
N PRO A 622 -23.00 6.99 2.16
CA PRO A 622 -23.64 6.04 1.25
C PRO A 622 -22.77 4.80 1.02
N THR A 623 -23.36 3.69 0.57
CA THR A 623 -22.63 2.46 0.25
C THR A 623 -21.96 2.53 -1.13
N ALA A 624 -20.73 2.02 -1.21
CA ALA A 624 -20.02 1.87 -2.47
C ALA A 624 -20.61 0.73 -3.34
N PRO A 625 -20.37 0.71 -4.67
CA PRO A 625 -19.62 1.70 -5.45
C PRO A 625 -20.37 3.03 -5.59
N LEU A 626 -19.62 4.14 -5.65
CA LEU A 626 -20.13 5.49 -5.86
C LEU A 626 -19.98 5.92 -7.33
N THR A 627 -20.93 6.75 -7.76
CA THR A 627 -20.92 7.42 -9.06
C THR A 627 -20.68 8.91 -8.87
N LEU A 628 -19.63 9.45 -9.48
CA LEU A 628 -19.30 10.87 -9.50
C LEU A 628 -19.74 11.50 -10.82
N THR A 629 -20.51 12.58 -10.70
CA THR A 629 -21.02 13.34 -11.84
C THR A 629 -20.69 14.83 -11.73
N LEU A 630 -20.38 15.44 -12.88
CA LEU A 630 -20.18 16.87 -13.04
C LEU A 630 -21.22 17.41 -14.02
N THR A 631 -21.96 18.44 -13.61
CA THR A 631 -23.05 19.01 -14.42
C THR A 631 -22.92 20.52 -14.49
N ALA A 632 -22.88 21.08 -15.69
CA ALA A 632 -23.03 22.52 -15.87
C ALA A 632 -24.53 22.88 -15.81
N THR A 633 -24.94 23.65 -14.82
CA THR A 633 -26.36 23.97 -14.54
C THR A 633 -26.77 25.36 -15.03
N PHE A 634 -25.81 26.17 -15.45
CA PHE A 634 -26.03 27.53 -15.91
C PHE A 634 -25.61 27.67 -17.37
N GLY A 635 -26.27 28.50 -18.17
CA GLY A 635 -25.92 28.72 -19.58
C GLY A 635 -26.47 30.01 -20.15
N ASP A 636 -26.74 31.00 -19.29
CA ASP A 636 -27.33 32.27 -19.71
C ASP A 636 -26.27 33.18 -20.37
N LYS A 637 -26.57 33.60 -21.60
CA LYS A 637 -25.73 34.49 -22.41
C LYS A 637 -25.62 35.91 -21.84
N GLU A 638 -26.52 36.31 -20.94
CA GLU A 638 -26.40 37.60 -20.26
C GLU A 638 -25.25 37.62 -19.24
N ARG A 639 -24.80 36.44 -18.79
CA ARG A 639 -23.72 36.32 -17.80
C ARG A 639 -22.48 35.61 -18.32
N LEU A 640 -22.61 34.74 -19.32
CA LEU A 640 -21.49 34.01 -19.92
C LEU A 640 -21.24 34.46 -21.35
N ASN A 641 -20.00 34.83 -21.63
CA ASN A 641 -19.52 35.12 -22.97
C ASN A 641 -19.00 33.85 -23.65
N PRO A 642 -19.04 33.77 -25.00
CA PRO A 642 -18.44 32.67 -25.73
C PRO A 642 -16.93 32.54 -25.43
N GLY A 643 -16.53 31.40 -24.90
CA GLY A 643 -15.15 31.10 -24.49
C GLY A 643 -14.91 31.14 -22.97
N ASP A 644 -15.86 31.69 -22.20
CA ASP A 644 -15.85 31.59 -20.75
C ASP A 644 -15.90 30.13 -20.31
N ARG A 645 -15.22 29.81 -19.22
CA ARG A 645 -15.07 28.43 -18.79
C ARG A 645 -15.09 28.29 -17.28
N TYR A 646 -15.78 27.26 -16.81
CA TYR A 646 -15.62 26.79 -15.44
C TYR A 646 -14.47 25.81 -15.39
N VAL A 647 -13.43 26.14 -14.62
CA VAL A 647 -12.32 25.24 -14.31
C VAL A 647 -12.67 24.55 -12.98
N VAL A 648 -12.97 23.25 -13.06
CA VAL A 648 -13.38 22.40 -11.94
C VAL A 648 -12.22 21.52 -11.54
N GLY A 649 -11.58 21.83 -10.41
CA GLY A 649 -10.55 21.02 -9.77
C GLY A 649 -11.14 20.11 -8.70
N LEU A 650 -10.90 18.81 -8.81
CA LEU A 650 -11.27 17.81 -7.80
C LEU A 650 -10.06 17.55 -6.91
N LEU A 651 -10.23 17.73 -5.60
CA LEU A 651 -9.17 17.59 -4.61
C LEU A 651 -9.56 16.52 -3.57
N PRO A 652 -8.95 15.31 -3.61
CA PRO A 652 -9.28 14.19 -2.71
C PRO A 652 -9.15 14.54 -1.22
N ARG A 653 -8.23 15.46 -0.91
CA ARG A 653 -7.78 15.78 0.45
C ARG A 653 -7.37 14.57 1.27
N PHE A 654 -6.64 13.67 0.60
CA PHE A 654 -6.06 12.48 1.19
C PHE A 654 -4.63 12.34 0.70
N ARG A 655 -3.69 12.27 1.66
CA ARG A 655 -2.27 12.11 1.38
C ARG A 655 -1.69 11.01 2.26
N ARG A 656 -1.30 9.90 1.65
CA ARG A 656 -0.67 8.76 2.35
C ARG A 656 0.68 9.14 2.92
N PHE A 657 1.13 8.36 3.90
CA PHE A 657 2.54 8.37 4.31
C PHE A 657 3.31 7.33 3.52
N LEU A 658 4.05 7.80 2.52
CA LEU A 658 5.02 7.00 1.78
C LEU A 658 6.36 7.73 1.75
N PHE A 659 7.45 7.02 1.57
CA PHE A 659 8.74 7.63 1.24
C PHE A 659 9.60 6.66 0.43
N LYS A 660 10.64 7.17 -0.21
CA LYS A 660 11.63 6.35 -0.94
C LYS A 660 13.04 6.70 -0.48
N VAL A 661 13.98 5.81 -0.77
CA VAL A 661 15.41 6.12 -0.72
C VAL A 661 15.78 6.84 -2.02
N ASP A 662 16.57 7.91 -1.93
CA ASP A 662 17.13 8.56 -3.12
C ASP A 662 18.13 7.62 -3.79
N THR A 663 17.72 7.05 -4.92
CA THR A 663 18.53 6.13 -5.74
C THR A 663 19.07 6.79 -7.01
N SER A 664 19.05 8.13 -7.07
CA SER A 664 19.60 8.88 -8.19
C SER A 664 21.08 8.57 -8.41
N SER A 665 21.57 8.76 -9.64
CA SER A 665 22.99 8.55 -9.97
C SER A 665 23.96 9.43 -9.18
N THR A 666 23.46 10.49 -8.54
CA THR A 666 24.23 11.37 -7.68
C THR A 666 24.26 10.92 -6.22
N SER A 667 23.41 9.97 -5.83
CA SER A 667 23.43 9.37 -4.50
C SER A 667 24.40 8.19 -4.45
N ASN A 668 24.96 7.92 -3.28
CA ASN A 668 25.72 6.69 -3.01
C ASN A 668 24.79 5.48 -2.74
N LEU A 669 23.48 5.61 -2.98
CA LEU A 669 22.47 4.61 -2.69
C LEU A 669 21.79 4.06 -3.95
N ALA A 670 22.36 4.28 -5.14
CA ALA A 670 21.78 3.85 -6.42
C ALA A 670 21.43 2.34 -6.51
N ALA A 671 22.11 1.48 -5.74
CA ALA A 671 21.83 0.03 -5.69
C ALA A 671 20.62 -0.35 -4.78
N TYR A 672 20.13 0.56 -3.94
CA TYR A 672 19.09 0.30 -2.94
C TYR A 672 17.68 0.51 -3.51
N THR A 673 17.32 -0.25 -4.54
CA THR A 673 16.05 -0.11 -5.26
C THR A 673 14.97 -1.10 -4.85
N LEU A 674 15.34 -2.28 -4.34
CA LEU A 674 14.41 -3.34 -3.97
C LEU A 674 14.50 -3.61 -2.46
N PRO A 675 13.69 -2.94 -1.62
CA PRO A 675 13.66 -3.22 -0.20
C PRO A 675 13.04 -4.61 0.04
N GLY A 676 13.54 -5.32 1.05
CA GLY A 676 13.04 -6.61 1.52
C GLY A 676 12.41 -6.50 2.89
N THR A 677 12.78 -7.41 3.80
CA THR A 677 12.25 -7.44 5.16
C THR A 677 12.73 -6.26 5.99
N VAL A 678 11.94 -5.91 7.00
CA VAL A 678 12.11 -4.71 7.81
C VAL A 678 11.90 -5.04 9.28
N VAL A 679 12.72 -4.42 10.13
CA VAL A 679 12.51 -4.35 11.59
C VAL A 679 12.61 -2.91 12.04
N ALA A 680 11.97 -2.56 13.15
CA ALA A 680 12.08 -1.22 13.71
C ALA A 680 12.09 -1.24 15.24
N THR A 681 12.72 -0.25 15.85
CA THR A 681 12.77 -0.12 17.31
C THR A 681 13.19 1.28 17.73
N ASN A 682 12.90 1.61 18.98
CA ASN A 682 13.50 2.74 19.65
C ASN A 682 14.92 2.37 20.11
N VAL A 683 15.87 3.24 19.81
CA VAL A 683 17.28 3.08 20.21
C VAL A 683 17.69 4.27 21.08
N GLY A 684 18.20 3.99 22.28
CA GLY A 684 18.43 4.98 23.32
C GLY A 684 17.40 4.87 24.44
N ALA A 685 17.44 5.81 25.40
CA ALA A 685 16.58 5.80 26.58
C ALA A 685 15.87 7.15 26.78
N GLY A 686 14.62 7.08 27.24
CA GLY A 686 13.79 8.27 27.52
C GLY A 686 13.54 9.12 26.28
N ASP A 687 13.46 10.44 26.48
CA ASP A 687 13.17 11.43 25.43
C ASP A 687 14.29 11.57 24.37
N ALA A 688 15.43 10.91 24.58
CA ALA A 688 16.55 10.89 23.64
C ALA A 688 16.54 9.63 22.74
N ALA A 689 15.51 8.79 22.82
CA ALA A 689 15.39 7.60 21.99
C ALA A 689 15.06 7.97 20.53
N SER A 690 15.79 7.40 19.58
CA SER A 690 15.52 7.54 18.14
C SER A 690 14.66 6.40 17.64
N SER A 691 13.65 6.71 16.83
CA SER A 691 12.74 5.73 16.20
C SER A 691 13.30 5.25 14.87
N LEU A 692 13.96 4.10 14.89
CA LEU A 692 14.74 3.64 13.74
C LEU A 692 14.11 2.41 13.09
N ALA A 693 14.11 2.40 11.75
CA ALA A 693 13.83 1.21 10.95
C ALA A 693 15.11 0.71 10.27
N TYR A 694 15.24 -0.61 10.15
CA TYR A 694 16.34 -1.30 9.48
C TYR A 694 15.75 -2.20 8.40
N ILE A 695 16.11 -1.95 7.14
CA ILE A 695 15.55 -2.64 5.98
C ILE A 695 16.67 -3.35 5.23
N ALA A 696 16.48 -4.65 4.99
CA ALA A 696 17.35 -5.44 4.14
C ALA A 696 17.10 -5.06 2.67
N TYR A 697 18.15 -4.87 1.88
CA TYR A 697 18.05 -4.60 0.44
C TYR A 697 18.79 -5.68 -0.35
N PRO A 698 18.09 -6.71 -0.84
CA PRO A 698 18.67 -7.71 -1.73
C PRO A 698 19.30 -7.10 -2.99
N SER A 699 18.81 -5.96 -3.48
CA SER A 699 19.38 -5.31 -4.67
C SER A 699 20.76 -4.68 -4.44
N ALA A 700 21.09 -4.34 -3.19
CA ALA A 700 22.34 -3.69 -2.83
C ALA A 700 23.29 -4.62 -2.05
N ASP A 701 22.81 -5.82 -1.70
CA ASP A 701 23.41 -6.68 -0.68
C ASP A 701 23.77 -5.87 0.57
N GLY A 702 22.78 -5.21 1.15
CA GLY A 702 23.01 -4.21 2.19
C GLY A 702 21.87 -4.06 3.17
N LEU A 703 22.18 -3.46 4.33
CA LEU A 703 21.20 -3.00 5.32
C LEU A 703 21.15 -1.47 5.32
N LEU A 704 19.95 -0.89 5.24
CA LEU A 704 19.73 0.54 5.46
C LEU A 704 19.04 0.78 6.80
N GLN A 705 19.60 1.69 7.60
CA GLN A 705 18.91 2.32 8.71
C GLN A 705 18.22 3.61 8.25
N ILE A 706 17.02 3.83 8.76
CA ILE A 706 16.16 4.97 8.44
C ILE A 706 15.68 5.58 9.76
N ALA A 707 15.85 6.89 9.93
CA ALA A 707 15.35 7.63 11.10
C ALA A 707 13.93 8.14 10.86
N LEU A 708 12.93 7.43 11.40
CA LEU A 708 11.51 7.69 11.15
C LEU A 708 11.06 9.06 11.69
N GLU A 709 11.73 9.55 12.72
CA GLU A 709 11.52 10.87 13.32
C GLU A 709 12.12 12.03 12.50
N GLN A 710 12.81 11.74 11.39
CA GLN A 710 13.48 12.75 10.55
C GLN A 710 13.14 12.66 9.07
N ILE A 711 12.70 11.50 8.57
CA ILE A 711 12.31 11.35 7.15
C ILE A 711 11.28 12.39 6.72
N THR A 712 11.34 12.75 5.44
CA THR A 712 10.31 13.56 4.79
C THR A 712 9.36 12.62 4.07
N ASP A 713 8.08 12.71 4.43
CA ASP A 713 7.02 11.99 3.75
C ASP A 713 6.85 12.48 2.31
N ASN A 714 6.35 11.59 1.45
CA ASN A 714 6.11 11.78 0.03
C ASN A 714 7.36 12.27 -0.74
N ALA A 715 8.56 11.93 -0.27
CA ALA A 715 9.83 12.37 -0.85
C ALA A 715 10.87 11.22 -0.94
N GLU A 716 11.88 11.45 -1.78
CA GLU A 716 13.11 10.66 -1.81
C GLU A 716 14.07 11.16 -0.72
N ASN A 717 14.53 10.27 0.15
CA ASN A 717 15.31 10.59 1.33
C ASN A 717 16.75 10.11 1.18
N LEU A 718 17.71 11.02 1.41
CA LEU A 718 19.15 10.74 1.41
C LEU A 718 19.80 10.98 2.78
N GLN A 719 19.50 12.11 3.43
CA GLN A 719 20.21 12.57 4.63
C GLN A 719 19.93 11.74 5.90
N PHE A 720 18.73 11.16 6.00
CA PHE A 720 18.26 10.42 7.18
C PHE A 720 18.29 8.91 6.98
N VAL A 721 19.11 8.48 6.01
CA VAL A 721 19.33 7.08 5.66
C VAL A 721 20.82 6.79 5.83
N ARG A 722 21.14 5.67 6.46
CA ARG A 722 22.52 5.21 6.65
C ARG A 722 22.67 3.78 6.14
N ALA A 723 23.56 3.60 5.18
CA ALA A 723 24.02 2.29 4.73
C ALA A 723 25.03 1.70 5.72
N PHE A 724 24.91 0.40 6.00
CA PHE A 724 25.96 -0.37 6.67
C PHE A 724 26.73 -1.20 5.65
N GLN A 725 28.05 -1.28 5.85
CA GLN A 725 29.00 -2.03 5.05
C GLN A 725 29.68 -3.12 5.86
#